data_AF-A0AB34KVR3-F1
#
_entry.id   AF-A0AB34KVR3-F1
#
_cell.length_a   1.000
_cell.length_b   1.000
_cell.length_c   1.000
_cell.angle_alpha   90.00
_cell.angle_beta   90.00
_cell.angle_gamma   90.00
#
_symmetry.space_group_name_H-M   'P 1'
#
loop_
_entity.id
_entity.type
_entity.pdbx_description
1 polymer ?
#
loop_
_entity_poly.entity_id
_entity_poly.type
_entity_poly.pdbx_seq_one_letter_code
_entity_poly.pdbx_strand_id
1 'polypeptide(L)'
;MDSSTTTFPPSELLELWFIGQHETSRATPNGPSQTLRDAQDVGYDMLTTPITTASFQARVATQVEEHLQKLSSATSPDAVPVPLISPFSPKDTELTPNDSNSALVAVSSPWIDLGSTDPLIANVSLQVFNLEIAYAAFCGIQHVMLHGPLPGSNTVLYARAVSEALGMGPYIQLHILLPMVGELEQESGDGTHLAELAREQDVSLPEEDDLSEDDFSSWDTWDTLRTVCDYDSRLSIALEIPRQLPNKQVQSRWYSEPVRSMIFPHTSFLRNAKGFPVLHKSHQQYLTQFMRLRQTPWILLADVDPIVPRTESPAPEPTPAEAANLVQKDPVPHLRYLRHLQQTQPPRAPIERFGQGYQDYMQSPLQPLSDNLESITYEVFEKDPIKYDWYERAVALALKDLSAKVGGKREIIVAVVGAGRGPLVSKALLASRSSGVKVKCWAVEKNQNAYVHLQRRNVTDRLWDNKVTIVKTDMRAWKGPVVDGNVEKVDILVSELLGSFADNELSPECLDGVQHVLNPEHGVNIPQSYSAHMTPISTPRLYHDLLSRGGTEKWEIPYVVMFQQFDFLSLQHDKDENPLADVQDAWVFSHPAPTVILDQAEARRGGSAENGGAGGAVGGDGSNEHNSRSCKVKFTIQNHGVCHGLAGYFESVLYASESGEKVELSTNPVTMEAKSCDMISWFPIFFPLKTPIHLPDNAELEVSMWRQTDDRKVWYEWVVEAFVRLNGRKQRVAMSELHSSRKNGCLM
;
A
#
# COMPACT_ATOMS: atom_id res chain seq x y z
N MET A 1 13.65 -44.97 -18.06
CA MET A 1 12.21 -44.72 -18.24
C MET A 1 11.99 -43.31 -17.71
N ASP A 2 12.14 -42.35 -18.61
CA ASP A 2 11.93 -40.93 -18.31
C ASP A 2 10.43 -40.65 -18.32
N SER A 3 9.88 -40.25 -17.18
CA SER A 3 8.56 -39.65 -17.08
C SER A 3 8.73 -38.23 -16.56
N SER A 4 9.06 -37.31 -17.47
CA SER A 4 8.94 -35.88 -17.24
C SER A 4 7.45 -35.51 -17.22
N THR A 5 6.84 -35.52 -16.05
CA THR A 5 5.54 -34.88 -15.82
C THR A 5 5.76 -33.38 -15.82
N THR A 6 5.57 -32.75 -16.98
CA THR A 6 5.28 -31.32 -17.09
C THR A 6 3.98 -31.03 -16.34
N THR A 7 4.10 -30.61 -15.09
CA THR A 7 3.03 -29.96 -14.35
C THR A 7 2.78 -28.59 -14.99
N PHE A 8 1.65 -28.43 -15.66
CA PHE A 8 1.14 -27.10 -16.01
C PHE A 8 0.93 -26.32 -14.70
N PRO A 9 1.39 -25.06 -14.59
CA PRO A 9 1.04 -24.24 -13.45
C PRO A 9 -0.49 -24.09 -13.40
N PRO A 10 -1.11 -24.02 -12.21
CA PRO A 10 -2.53 -23.72 -12.10
C PRO A 10 -2.80 -22.45 -12.89
N SER A 11 -3.81 -22.48 -13.77
CA SER A 11 -4.20 -21.31 -14.56
C SER A 11 -4.46 -20.16 -13.58
N GLU A 12 -3.58 -19.16 -13.54
CA GLU A 12 -3.88 -17.90 -12.88
C GLU A 12 -5.23 -17.44 -13.47
N LEU A 13 -6.25 -17.33 -12.63
CA LEU A 13 -7.54 -16.78 -13.06
C LEU A 13 -7.23 -15.43 -13.72
N LEU A 14 -7.59 -15.27 -15.00
CA LEU A 14 -7.46 -14.00 -15.68
C LEU A 14 -8.20 -12.95 -14.85
N GLU A 15 -7.49 -11.92 -14.39
CA GLU A 15 -8.12 -10.79 -13.70
C GLU A 15 -9.18 -10.20 -14.62
N LEU A 16 -10.43 -10.20 -14.16
CA LEU A 16 -11.54 -9.69 -14.93
C LEU A 16 -11.50 -8.15 -14.87
N TRP A 17 -11.23 -7.51 -16.02
CA TRP A 17 -11.33 -6.05 -16.13
C TRP A 17 -12.78 -5.68 -16.36
N PHE A 18 -13.31 -4.76 -15.56
CA PHE A 18 -14.62 -4.16 -15.81
C PHE A 18 -14.43 -2.91 -16.66
N ILE A 19 -14.96 -2.92 -17.89
CA ILE A 19 -14.78 -1.86 -18.88
C ILE A 19 -16.14 -1.27 -19.22
N GLY A 20 -16.32 0.01 -18.94
CA GLY A 20 -17.51 0.79 -19.26
C GLY A 20 -17.31 1.75 -20.41
N GLN A 21 -18.43 2.23 -20.95
CA GLN A 21 -18.46 3.28 -21.97
C GLN A 21 -19.04 4.57 -21.37
N HIS A 22 -18.34 5.68 -21.63
CA HIS A 22 -18.70 7.03 -21.20
C HIS A 22 -18.86 7.94 -22.42
N GLU A 23 -19.90 8.78 -22.39
CA GLU A 23 -20.14 9.84 -23.36
C GLU A 23 -20.54 11.10 -22.60
N THR A 24 -19.83 12.20 -22.83
CA THR A 24 -20.03 13.47 -22.11
C THR A 24 -21.41 14.06 -22.40
N SER A 25 -21.88 13.93 -23.65
CA SER A 25 -23.19 14.40 -24.09
C SER A 25 -24.15 13.25 -24.43
N ARG A 26 -24.13 12.17 -23.64
CA ARG A 26 -24.97 11.00 -23.92
C ARG A 26 -26.45 11.37 -24.03
N ALA A 27 -27.01 11.15 -25.22
CA ALA A 27 -28.45 11.06 -25.41
C ALA A 27 -28.89 9.60 -25.27
N THR A 28 -29.92 9.34 -24.45
CA THR A 28 -30.52 8.02 -24.27
C THR A 28 -31.91 7.97 -24.92
N PRO A 29 -32.02 8.03 -26.27
CA PRO A 29 -33.32 8.17 -26.95
C PRO A 29 -34.28 7.01 -26.68
N ASN A 30 -33.74 5.82 -26.36
CA ASN A 30 -34.51 4.62 -26.01
C ASN A 30 -34.48 4.32 -24.49
N GLY A 31 -34.02 5.26 -23.69
CA GLY A 31 -33.80 5.12 -22.25
C GLY A 31 -32.47 4.44 -21.87
N PRO A 32 -32.03 4.60 -20.61
CA PRO A 32 -30.75 4.08 -20.12
C PRO A 32 -30.63 2.56 -20.20
N SER A 33 -31.70 1.83 -19.88
CA SER A 33 -31.70 0.35 -19.87
C SER A 33 -31.50 -0.26 -21.25
N GLN A 34 -32.09 0.32 -22.31
CA GLN A 34 -31.88 -0.18 -23.67
C GLN A 34 -30.48 0.15 -24.16
N THR A 35 -29.99 1.37 -23.89
CA THR A 35 -28.63 1.78 -24.26
C THR A 35 -27.58 0.90 -23.58
N LEU A 36 -27.81 0.52 -22.33
CA LEU A 36 -26.94 -0.44 -21.62
C LEU A 36 -26.94 -1.82 -22.29
N ARG A 37 -28.10 -2.33 -22.74
CA ARG A 37 -28.16 -3.60 -23.48
C ARG A 37 -27.39 -3.50 -24.79
N ASP A 38 -27.55 -2.41 -25.53
CA ASP A 38 -26.83 -2.17 -26.78
C ASP A 38 -25.31 -2.13 -26.54
N ALA A 39 -24.86 -1.54 -25.43
CA ALA A 39 -23.45 -1.53 -25.01
C ALA A 39 -22.93 -2.94 -24.60
N GLN A 40 -23.76 -3.70 -23.89
CA GLN A 40 -23.43 -5.08 -23.48
C GLN A 40 -23.35 -6.03 -24.69
N ASP A 41 -24.20 -5.84 -25.69
CA ASP A 41 -24.19 -6.61 -26.94
C ASP A 41 -22.86 -6.47 -27.71
N VAL A 42 -22.18 -5.32 -27.57
CA VAL A 42 -20.85 -5.08 -28.18
C VAL A 42 -19.68 -5.38 -27.24
N GLY A 43 -19.95 -5.71 -25.97
CA GLY A 43 -18.98 -6.26 -25.01
C GLY A 43 -18.55 -5.34 -23.86
N TYR A 44 -19.22 -4.20 -23.65
CA TYR A 44 -19.03 -3.39 -22.45
C TYR A 44 -19.72 -4.01 -21.23
N ASP A 45 -19.14 -3.82 -20.05
CA ASP A 45 -19.69 -4.37 -18.79
C ASP A 45 -20.65 -3.38 -18.09
N MET A 46 -20.43 -2.08 -18.30
CA MET A 46 -21.18 -1.00 -17.66
C MET A 46 -21.33 0.22 -18.58
N LEU A 47 -22.23 1.13 -18.22
CA LEU A 47 -22.51 2.34 -19.00
C LEU A 47 -22.69 3.54 -18.06
N THR A 48 -22.15 4.69 -18.44
CA THR A 48 -22.49 5.94 -17.74
C THR A 48 -23.82 6.50 -18.23
N THR A 49 -24.63 7.09 -17.36
CA THR A 49 -25.89 7.76 -17.76
C THR A 49 -26.09 9.05 -16.97
N PRO A 50 -26.54 10.14 -17.58
CA PRO A 50 -26.88 11.34 -16.83
C PRO A 50 -28.08 11.07 -15.90
N ILE A 51 -28.10 11.70 -14.72
CA ILE A 51 -29.24 11.60 -13.79
C ILE A 51 -30.42 12.40 -14.33
N THR A 52 -30.16 13.58 -14.89
CA THR A 52 -31.19 14.50 -15.39
C THR A 52 -31.01 14.81 -16.87
N THR A 53 -32.04 15.37 -17.50
CA THR A 53 -32.05 15.70 -18.93
C THR A 53 -31.71 17.17 -19.18
N ALA A 54 -31.37 17.51 -20.43
CA ALA A 54 -31.23 18.90 -20.85
C ALA A 54 -32.51 19.75 -20.62
N SER A 55 -33.69 19.11 -20.56
CA SER A 55 -34.94 19.81 -20.22
C SER A 55 -34.93 20.32 -18.77
N PHE A 56 -34.35 19.55 -17.86
CA PHE A 56 -34.21 19.96 -16.46
C PHE A 56 -33.20 21.10 -16.31
N GLN A 57 -32.05 21.01 -17.00
CA GLN A 57 -31.07 22.10 -17.05
C GLN A 57 -31.70 23.41 -17.54
N ALA A 58 -32.39 23.38 -18.68
CA ALA A 58 -33.04 24.57 -19.24
C ALA A 58 -34.09 25.16 -18.28
N ARG A 59 -34.83 24.31 -17.57
CA ARG A 59 -35.80 24.75 -16.55
C ARG A 59 -35.11 25.47 -15.39
N VAL A 60 -34.02 24.92 -14.87
CA VAL A 60 -33.28 25.52 -13.75
C VAL A 60 -32.62 26.83 -14.18
N ALA A 61 -31.94 26.85 -15.34
CA ALA A 61 -31.32 28.06 -15.87
C ALA A 61 -32.33 29.20 -16.04
N THR A 62 -33.47 28.93 -16.67
CA THR A 62 -34.57 29.92 -16.82
C THR A 62 -35.01 30.48 -15.47
N GLN A 63 -35.17 29.61 -14.46
CA GLN A 63 -35.59 30.03 -13.13
C GLN A 63 -34.56 30.92 -12.43
N VAL A 64 -33.27 30.65 -12.61
CA VAL A 64 -32.18 31.48 -12.08
C VAL A 64 -32.12 32.82 -12.80
N GLU A 65 -32.20 32.84 -14.13
CA GLU A 65 -32.22 34.06 -14.94
C GLU A 65 -33.41 34.96 -14.57
N GLU A 66 -34.62 34.41 -14.46
CA GLU A 66 -35.80 35.16 -14.02
C GLU A 66 -35.63 35.72 -12.60
N HIS A 67 -34.95 34.99 -11.71
CA HIS A 67 -34.67 35.46 -10.36
C HIS A 67 -33.65 36.60 -10.36
N LEU A 68 -32.57 36.50 -11.14
CA LEU A 68 -31.58 37.57 -11.30
C LEU A 68 -32.22 38.85 -11.88
N GLN A 69 -33.12 38.71 -12.86
CA GLN A 69 -33.90 39.83 -13.38
C GLN A 69 -34.79 40.48 -12.31
N LYS A 70 -35.46 39.67 -11.47
CA LYS A 70 -36.26 40.18 -10.34
C LYS A 70 -35.40 40.88 -9.29
N LEU A 71 -34.23 40.33 -8.97
CA LEU A 71 -33.27 40.95 -8.05
C LEU A 71 -32.80 42.31 -8.56
N SER A 72 -32.42 42.41 -9.84
CA SER A 72 -31.94 43.66 -10.43
C SER A 72 -33.00 44.77 -10.49
N SER A 73 -34.28 44.41 -10.50
CA SER A 73 -35.42 45.33 -10.59
C SER A 73 -36.12 45.59 -9.25
N ALA A 74 -35.74 44.90 -8.17
CA ALA A 74 -36.36 45.04 -6.86
C ALA A 74 -35.86 46.28 -6.10
N THR A 75 -36.79 47.01 -5.48
CA THR A 75 -36.46 48.16 -4.61
C THR A 75 -35.71 47.76 -3.34
N SER A 76 -35.88 46.50 -2.90
CA SER A 76 -35.18 45.90 -1.76
C SER A 76 -34.74 44.48 -2.13
N PRO A 77 -33.51 44.30 -2.63
CA PRO A 77 -32.99 42.99 -3.05
C PRO A 77 -33.04 41.94 -1.94
N ASP A 78 -32.78 42.32 -0.69
CA ASP A 78 -32.81 41.42 0.49
C ASP A 78 -34.20 40.84 0.79
N ALA A 79 -35.26 41.43 0.23
CA ALA A 79 -36.64 40.95 0.39
C ALA A 79 -37.06 39.94 -0.69
N VAL A 80 -36.23 39.68 -1.71
CA VAL A 80 -36.52 38.71 -2.76
C VAL A 80 -36.12 37.31 -2.27
N PRO A 81 -37.06 36.36 -2.15
CA PRO A 81 -36.74 35.02 -1.68
C PRO A 81 -35.89 34.26 -2.70
N VAL A 82 -34.90 33.52 -2.21
CA VAL A 82 -34.06 32.61 -3.00
C VAL A 82 -34.94 31.61 -3.77
N PRO A 83 -34.63 31.31 -5.05
CA PRO A 83 -35.44 30.39 -5.85
C PRO A 83 -35.41 28.98 -5.27
N LEU A 84 -36.57 28.32 -5.28
CA LEU A 84 -36.72 26.92 -4.88
C LEU A 84 -36.85 26.05 -6.13
N ILE A 85 -35.95 25.11 -6.32
CA ILE A 85 -35.99 24.18 -7.44
C ILE A 85 -37.05 23.11 -7.16
N SER A 86 -38.04 23.00 -8.05
CA SER A 86 -39.12 22.03 -7.90
C SER A 86 -38.60 20.59 -8.08
N PRO A 87 -39.22 19.59 -7.43
CA PRO A 87 -38.89 18.18 -7.65
C PRO A 87 -38.95 17.74 -9.12
N PHE A 88 -38.35 16.59 -9.42
CA PHE A 88 -38.38 16.01 -10.75
C PHE A 88 -39.80 15.66 -11.22
N SER A 89 -40.03 15.91 -12.50
CA SER A 89 -41.12 15.40 -13.32
C SER A 89 -40.55 14.35 -14.28
N PRO A 90 -41.41 13.52 -14.92
CA PRO A 90 -40.94 12.51 -15.87
C PRO A 90 -40.14 13.04 -17.08
N LYS A 91 -40.16 14.35 -17.35
CA LYS A 91 -39.35 14.96 -18.42
C LYS A 91 -37.94 15.31 -17.97
N ASP A 92 -37.71 15.38 -16.66
CA ASP A 92 -36.47 15.85 -16.08
C ASP A 92 -35.44 14.72 -15.93
N THR A 93 -35.87 13.45 -16.02
CA THR A 93 -35.01 12.28 -15.85
C THR A 93 -35.57 11.09 -16.62
N GLU A 94 -34.67 10.33 -17.27
CA GLU A 94 -34.98 9.05 -17.92
C GLU A 94 -34.67 7.85 -17.00
N LEU A 95 -34.11 8.11 -15.80
CA LEU A 95 -33.83 7.06 -14.83
C LEU A 95 -35.12 6.59 -14.18
N THR A 96 -35.24 5.27 -14.01
CA THR A 96 -36.33 4.63 -13.28
C THR A 96 -35.77 3.46 -12.47
N PRO A 97 -36.44 3.04 -11.38
CA PRO A 97 -36.05 1.83 -10.67
C PRO A 97 -36.06 0.61 -11.59
N ASN A 98 -34.89 -0.02 -11.76
CA ASN A 98 -34.70 -1.17 -12.64
C ASN A 98 -33.54 -2.04 -12.14
N ASP A 99 -33.66 -3.37 -12.26
CA ASP A 99 -32.61 -4.32 -11.89
C ASP A 99 -31.30 -4.09 -12.66
N SER A 100 -31.38 -3.53 -13.87
CA SER A 100 -30.21 -3.20 -14.70
C SER A 100 -29.36 -2.05 -14.14
N ASN A 101 -29.87 -1.29 -13.16
CA ASN A 101 -29.19 -0.10 -12.62
C ASN A 101 -27.88 -0.42 -11.90
N SER A 102 -27.67 -1.68 -11.50
CA SER A 102 -26.40 -2.14 -10.92
C SER A 102 -25.20 -2.05 -11.88
N ALA A 103 -25.45 -2.00 -13.20
CA ALA A 103 -24.42 -1.82 -14.24
C ALA A 103 -24.39 -0.39 -14.80
N LEU A 104 -25.11 0.55 -14.16
CA LEU A 104 -25.08 1.96 -14.53
C LEU A 104 -24.22 2.76 -13.54
N VAL A 105 -23.39 3.64 -14.07
CA VAL A 105 -22.74 4.71 -13.31
C VAL A 105 -23.48 5.99 -13.61
N ALA A 106 -24.23 6.51 -12.65
CA ALA A 106 -24.97 7.74 -12.89
C ALA A 106 -24.00 8.94 -12.86
N VAL A 107 -24.22 9.94 -13.71
CA VAL A 107 -23.40 11.15 -13.78
C VAL A 107 -24.23 12.32 -13.30
N SER A 108 -23.73 13.02 -12.27
CA SER A 108 -24.37 14.25 -11.81
C SER A 108 -24.24 15.34 -12.87
N SER A 109 -25.17 16.29 -12.85
CA SER A 109 -25.16 17.42 -13.77
C SER A 109 -23.81 18.16 -13.77
N PRO A 110 -23.10 18.25 -14.91
CA PRO A 110 -21.81 18.97 -14.99
C PRO A 110 -21.97 20.49 -15.00
N TRP A 111 -23.19 21.00 -15.13
CA TRP A 111 -23.50 22.43 -15.27
C TRP A 111 -23.74 23.14 -13.93
N ILE A 112 -23.64 22.41 -12.81
CA ILE A 112 -23.77 22.97 -11.45
C ILE A 112 -22.39 23.38 -10.92
N ASP A 113 -22.37 24.37 -10.03
CA ASP A 113 -21.17 24.73 -9.28
C ASP A 113 -21.46 24.69 -7.77
N LEU A 114 -21.08 23.57 -7.14
CA LEU A 114 -21.22 23.38 -5.69
C LEU A 114 -20.20 24.20 -4.89
N GLY A 115 -19.11 24.63 -5.52
CA GLY A 115 -18.07 25.45 -4.93
C GLY A 115 -18.23 26.94 -5.21
N SER A 116 -19.29 27.36 -5.90
CA SER A 116 -19.49 28.76 -6.29
C SER A 116 -19.36 29.71 -5.10
N THR A 117 -18.63 30.79 -5.29
CA THR A 117 -18.53 31.89 -4.33
C THR A 117 -19.77 32.77 -4.32
N ASP A 118 -20.57 32.76 -5.40
CA ASP A 118 -21.92 33.35 -5.40
C ASP A 118 -22.88 32.47 -4.58
N PRO A 119 -23.45 32.97 -3.46
CA PRO A 119 -24.35 32.19 -2.60
C PRO A 119 -25.64 31.72 -3.29
N LEU A 120 -26.13 32.45 -4.29
CA LEU A 120 -27.31 32.05 -5.06
C LEU A 120 -27.00 30.80 -5.90
N ILE A 121 -25.89 30.85 -6.66
CA ILE A 121 -25.47 29.75 -7.50
C ILE A 121 -25.12 28.53 -6.64
N ALA A 122 -24.36 28.70 -5.56
CA ALA A 122 -24.05 27.61 -4.63
C ALA A 122 -25.31 26.96 -4.05
N ASN A 123 -26.31 27.77 -3.67
CA ASN A 123 -27.57 27.26 -3.12
C ASN A 123 -28.40 26.49 -4.15
N VAL A 124 -28.52 27.02 -5.39
CA VAL A 124 -29.26 26.35 -6.47
C VAL A 124 -28.56 25.05 -6.89
N SER A 125 -27.24 25.08 -7.04
CA SER A 125 -26.41 23.90 -7.33
C SER A 125 -26.61 22.82 -6.26
N LEU A 126 -26.61 23.19 -4.98
CA LEU A 126 -26.85 22.25 -3.88
C LEU A 126 -28.27 21.65 -3.92
N GLN A 127 -29.30 22.47 -4.20
CA GLN A 127 -30.67 21.97 -4.36
C GLN A 127 -30.78 20.95 -5.50
N VAL A 128 -30.16 21.25 -6.65
CA VAL A 128 -30.12 20.34 -7.81
C VAL A 128 -29.41 19.04 -7.44
N PHE A 129 -28.21 19.15 -6.89
CA PHE A 129 -27.39 17.99 -6.53
C PHE A 129 -28.09 17.09 -5.51
N ASN A 130 -28.73 17.66 -4.50
CA ASN A 130 -29.50 16.90 -3.51
C ASN A 130 -30.70 16.17 -4.15
N LEU A 131 -31.40 16.81 -5.11
CA LEU A 131 -32.47 16.14 -5.87
C LEU A 131 -31.92 14.97 -6.70
N GLU A 132 -30.77 15.16 -7.35
CA GLU A 132 -30.13 14.12 -8.16
C GLU A 132 -29.71 12.91 -7.31
N ILE A 133 -29.00 13.13 -6.21
CA ILE A 133 -28.53 12.06 -5.32
C ILE A 133 -29.70 11.32 -4.68
N ALA A 134 -30.72 12.03 -4.21
CA ALA A 134 -31.91 11.40 -3.65
C ALA A 134 -32.65 10.52 -4.67
N TYR A 135 -32.76 10.99 -5.91
CA TYR A 135 -33.44 10.24 -6.96
C TYR A 135 -32.63 9.05 -7.47
N ALA A 136 -31.31 9.21 -7.59
CA ALA A 136 -30.41 8.11 -7.91
C ALA A 136 -30.50 7.00 -6.85
N ALA A 137 -30.53 7.36 -5.56
CA ALA A 137 -30.73 6.41 -4.46
C ALA A 137 -32.06 5.68 -4.58
N PHE A 138 -33.14 6.41 -4.87
CA PHE A 138 -34.48 5.85 -5.09
C PHE A 138 -34.51 4.85 -6.25
N CYS A 139 -33.80 5.15 -7.34
CA CYS A 139 -33.69 4.25 -8.49
C CYS A 139 -32.79 3.03 -8.25
N GLY A 140 -32.12 2.93 -7.10
CA GLY A 140 -31.20 1.84 -6.79
C GLY A 140 -29.84 1.96 -7.46
N ILE A 141 -29.45 3.17 -7.89
CA ILE A 141 -28.08 3.45 -8.35
C ILE A 141 -27.14 3.37 -7.14
N GLN A 142 -26.03 2.66 -7.32
CA GLN A 142 -24.99 2.53 -6.29
C GLN A 142 -23.82 3.48 -6.51
N HIS A 143 -23.56 3.88 -7.77
CA HIS A 143 -22.36 4.62 -8.14
C HIS A 143 -22.75 5.91 -8.86
N VAL A 144 -22.35 7.04 -8.30
CA VAL A 144 -22.54 8.37 -8.90
C VAL A 144 -21.17 8.98 -9.16
N MET A 145 -20.94 9.43 -10.39
CA MET A 145 -19.76 10.19 -10.80
C MET A 145 -20.10 11.67 -10.84
N LEU A 146 -19.23 12.49 -10.25
CA LEU A 146 -19.41 13.93 -10.10
C LEU A 146 -18.20 14.65 -10.67
N HIS A 147 -18.40 15.73 -11.40
CA HIS A 147 -17.29 16.58 -11.84
C HIS A 147 -16.65 17.25 -10.63
N GLY A 148 -15.32 17.28 -10.57
CA GLY A 148 -14.60 18.02 -9.55
C GLY A 148 -14.96 19.52 -9.54
N PRO A 149 -14.55 20.25 -8.49
CA PRO A 149 -14.77 21.70 -8.45
C PRO A 149 -14.10 22.38 -9.64
N LEU A 150 -14.74 23.42 -10.18
CA LEU A 150 -14.18 24.21 -11.27
C LEU A 150 -12.94 24.99 -10.80
N PRO A 151 -12.03 25.35 -11.71
CA PRO A 151 -10.94 26.28 -11.41
C PRO A 151 -11.48 27.57 -10.77
N GLY A 152 -10.93 27.95 -9.62
CA GLY A 152 -11.34 29.14 -8.86
C GLY A 152 -12.57 28.95 -7.95
N SER A 153 -13.29 27.83 -8.03
CA SER A 153 -14.37 27.51 -7.09
C SER A 153 -13.81 27.13 -5.71
N ASN A 154 -14.60 27.35 -4.67
CA ASN A 154 -14.23 27.02 -3.31
C ASN A 154 -14.35 25.51 -3.04
N THR A 155 -13.21 24.82 -3.06
CA THR A 155 -13.11 23.37 -2.81
C THR A 155 -13.70 22.93 -1.47
N VAL A 156 -13.61 23.76 -0.42
CA VAL A 156 -14.17 23.41 0.90
C VAL A 156 -15.70 23.46 0.89
N LEU A 157 -16.30 24.43 0.19
CA LEU A 157 -17.75 24.47 0.00
C LEU A 157 -18.24 23.28 -0.82
N TYR A 158 -17.53 22.94 -1.90
CA TYR A 158 -17.80 21.74 -2.68
C TYR A 158 -17.72 20.48 -1.77
N ALA A 159 -16.67 20.34 -0.97
CA ALA A 159 -16.47 19.21 -0.08
C ALA A 159 -17.58 19.08 0.99
N ARG A 160 -18.07 20.21 1.51
CA ARG A 160 -19.21 20.23 2.42
C ARG A 160 -20.49 19.69 1.75
N ALA A 161 -20.76 20.07 0.51
CA ALA A 161 -21.90 19.56 -0.25
C ALA A 161 -21.79 18.05 -0.48
N VAL A 162 -20.59 17.55 -0.82
CA VAL A 162 -20.32 16.11 -0.93
C VAL A 162 -20.54 15.38 0.39
N SER A 163 -20.05 15.94 1.51
CA SER A 163 -20.26 15.39 2.85
C SER A 163 -21.75 15.28 3.22
N GLU A 164 -22.56 16.28 2.86
CA GLU A 164 -24.01 16.23 3.04
C GLU A 164 -24.65 15.12 2.20
N ALA A 165 -24.28 15.00 0.92
CA ALA A 165 -24.79 13.97 0.02
C ALA A 165 -24.44 12.54 0.47
N LEU A 166 -23.26 12.32 1.05
CA LEU A 166 -22.89 11.04 1.66
C LEU A 166 -23.85 10.65 2.81
N GLY A 167 -24.51 11.62 3.45
CA GLY A 167 -25.55 11.38 4.46
C GLY A 167 -26.93 11.00 3.90
N MET A 168 -27.19 11.24 2.60
CA MET A 168 -28.53 11.09 2.00
C MET A 168 -28.86 9.65 1.58
N GLY A 169 -27.85 8.87 1.19
CA GLY A 169 -28.01 7.50 0.69
C GLY A 169 -27.02 6.53 1.34
N PRO A 170 -27.47 5.53 2.12
CA PRO A 170 -26.55 4.63 2.83
C PRO A 170 -25.69 3.75 1.90
N TYR A 171 -26.15 3.53 0.67
CA TYR A 171 -25.48 2.65 -0.31
C TYR A 171 -24.88 3.39 -1.51
N ILE A 172 -25.07 4.70 -1.61
CA ILE A 172 -24.47 5.49 -2.69
C ILE A 172 -22.97 5.65 -2.43
N GLN A 173 -22.19 5.44 -3.47
CA GLN A 173 -20.78 5.77 -3.57
C GLN A 173 -20.62 6.95 -4.53
N LEU A 174 -19.81 7.92 -4.12
CA LEU A 174 -19.52 9.13 -4.88
C LEU A 174 -18.11 9.03 -5.43
N HIS A 175 -17.97 9.23 -6.73
CA HIS A 175 -16.70 9.19 -7.46
C HIS A 175 -16.41 10.58 -8.03
N ILE A 176 -15.43 11.28 -7.48
CA ILE A 176 -15.06 12.63 -7.94
C ILE A 176 -14.17 12.49 -9.17
N LEU A 177 -14.65 13.00 -10.30
CA LEU A 177 -13.93 13.10 -11.55
C LEU A 177 -12.90 14.21 -11.46
N LEU A 178 -11.63 13.84 -11.50
CA LEU A 178 -10.50 14.76 -11.47
C LEU A 178 -9.51 14.40 -12.59
N PRO A 179 -8.89 15.42 -13.22
CA PRO A 179 -7.74 15.19 -14.09
C PRO A 179 -6.54 14.75 -13.24
N MET A 180 -5.63 13.98 -13.83
CA MET A 180 -4.38 13.62 -13.16
C MET A 180 -3.49 14.84 -12.91
N VAL A 181 -3.49 15.77 -13.87
CA VAL A 181 -2.79 17.06 -13.85
C VAL A 181 -3.57 18.06 -14.70
N GLY A 182 -3.50 19.35 -14.35
CA GLY A 182 -4.14 20.42 -15.12
C GLY A 182 -5.67 20.34 -15.07
N GLU A 183 -6.29 20.51 -16.24
CA GLU A 183 -7.75 20.52 -16.40
C GLU A 183 -8.23 19.23 -17.09
N LEU A 184 -9.53 18.93 -16.96
CA LEU A 184 -10.15 17.82 -17.70
C LEU A 184 -10.02 18.09 -19.20
N GLU A 185 -9.70 17.05 -19.97
CA GLU A 185 -9.59 17.17 -21.43
C GLU A 185 -10.96 17.38 -22.12
N GLN A 186 -12.05 17.19 -21.38
CA GLN A 186 -13.43 17.36 -21.86
C GLN A 186 -14.07 18.61 -21.25
N GLU A 187 -14.62 19.47 -22.12
CA GLU A 187 -15.47 20.60 -21.71
C GLU A 187 -16.89 20.12 -21.38
N SER A 188 -17.51 20.74 -20.36
CA SER A 188 -18.92 20.57 -20.01
C SER A 188 -19.82 20.78 -21.25
N GLY A 189 -20.83 19.93 -21.46
CA GLY A 189 -21.64 19.91 -22.69
C GLY A 189 -22.40 21.20 -23.06
N ASP A 190 -23.07 21.20 -24.22
CA ASP A 190 -23.69 22.34 -24.94
C ASP A 190 -24.81 23.15 -24.23
N GLY A 191 -24.75 23.41 -22.92
CA GLY A 191 -25.75 24.18 -22.19
C GLY A 191 -25.16 25.19 -21.20
N THR A 192 -25.95 26.21 -20.82
CA THR A 192 -25.53 27.26 -19.89
C THR A 192 -25.06 26.66 -18.58
N HIS A 193 -23.80 26.92 -18.21
CA HIS A 193 -23.27 26.56 -16.91
C HIS A 193 -23.76 27.57 -15.87
N LEU A 194 -24.19 27.13 -14.67
CA LEU A 194 -24.69 28.08 -13.66
C LEU A 194 -23.62 29.09 -13.20
N ALA A 195 -22.34 28.71 -13.25
CA ALA A 195 -21.24 29.62 -12.97
C ALA A 195 -21.20 30.85 -13.91
N GLU A 196 -21.71 30.73 -15.15
CA GLU A 196 -21.83 31.87 -16.08
C GLU A 196 -22.87 32.90 -15.62
N LEU A 197 -23.81 32.49 -14.75
CA LEU A 197 -24.83 33.34 -14.15
C LEU A 197 -24.41 33.91 -12.79
N ALA A 198 -23.18 33.64 -12.34
CA ALA A 198 -22.65 34.18 -11.10
C ALA A 198 -22.51 35.71 -11.18
N ARG A 199 -22.86 36.41 -10.10
CA ARG A 199 -22.82 37.87 -10.05
C ARG A 199 -21.37 38.35 -9.93
N GLU A 200 -20.97 39.31 -10.77
CA GLU A 200 -19.58 39.82 -10.85
C GLU A 200 -18.95 40.18 -9.49
N GLN A 201 -19.75 40.72 -8.57
CA GLN A 201 -19.31 41.11 -7.22
C GLN A 201 -18.90 39.94 -6.32
N ASP A 202 -19.40 38.74 -6.63
CA ASP A 202 -19.20 37.52 -5.84
C ASP A 202 -18.23 36.55 -6.54
N VAL A 203 -17.78 36.85 -7.77
CA VAL A 203 -16.78 36.05 -8.49
C VAL A 203 -15.38 36.40 -7.99
N SER A 204 -14.70 35.43 -7.38
CA SER A 204 -13.28 35.54 -7.07
C SER A 204 -12.46 35.29 -8.34
N LEU A 205 -11.71 36.30 -8.79
CA LEU A 205 -10.69 36.11 -9.82
C LEU A 205 -9.46 35.47 -9.17
N PRO A 206 -8.84 34.45 -9.78
CA PRO A 206 -7.56 33.91 -9.33
C PRO A 206 -6.50 35.03 -9.28
N GLU A 207 -5.64 35.04 -8.26
CA GLU A 207 -4.49 35.95 -8.24
C GLU A 207 -3.47 35.50 -9.31
N GLU A 208 -2.73 36.44 -9.93
CA GLU A 208 -1.74 36.10 -10.98
C GLU A 208 -0.62 35.15 -10.48
N ASP A 209 -0.34 35.15 -9.17
CA ASP A 209 0.65 34.28 -8.53
C ASP A 209 0.13 32.84 -8.29
N ASP A 210 -1.19 32.59 -8.35
CA ASP A 210 -1.81 31.26 -8.22
C ASP A 210 -1.79 30.47 -9.55
N LEU A 211 -1.30 31.08 -10.64
CA LEU A 211 -1.27 30.50 -11.99
C LEU A 211 -0.03 29.64 -12.27
N SER A 212 0.77 29.31 -11.26
CA SER A 212 1.87 28.34 -11.46
C SER A 212 1.29 26.96 -11.77
N GLU A 213 1.73 26.33 -12.86
CA GLU A 213 1.40 24.93 -13.19
C GLU A 213 2.00 23.98 -12.14
N ASP A 214 1.31 23.82 -11.00
CA ASP A 214 1.61 22.79 -10.02
C ASP A 214 0.94 21.48 -10.44
N ASP A 215 1.77 20.49 -10.77
CA ASP A 215 1.36 19.12 -11.11
C ASP A 215 0.52 18.45 -9.99
N PHE A 216 0.57 18.95 -8.75
CA PHE A 216 -0.17 18.39 -7.61
C PHE A 216 -1.49 19.12 -7.28
N SER A 217 -1.82 20.21 -7.96
CA SER A 217 -3.05 20.99 -7.71
C SER A 217 -4.35 20.16 -7.74
N SER A 218 -4.47 19.23 -8.70
CA SER A 218 -5.61 18.30 -8.78
C SER A 218 -5.64 17.33 -7.60
N TRP A 219 -4.46 16.94 -7.07
CA TRP A 219 -4.36 16.11 -5.88
C TRP A 219 -4.68 16.89 -4.61
N ASP A 220 -4.30 18.17 -4.49
CA ASP A 220 -4.66 19.03 -3.35
C ASP A 220 -6.18 19.21 -3.23
N THR A 221 -6.83 19.32 -4.38
CA THR A 221 -8.29 19.33 -4.47
C THR A 221 -8.87 18.05 -3.86
N TRP A 222 -8.32 16.89 -4.24
CA TRP A 222 -8.71 15.61 -3.66
C TRP A 222 -8.38 15.51 -2.16
N ASP A 223 -7.18 15.91 -1.72
CA ASP A 223 -6.75 15.88 -0.31
C ASP A 223 -7.72 16.69 0.56
N THR A 224 -8.09 17.89 0.11
CA THR A 224 -9.10 18.73 0.76
C THR A 224 -10.44 18.01 0.87
N LEU A 225 -10.90 17.42 -0.23
CA LEU A 225 -12.18 16.69 -0.29
C LEU A 225 -12.23 15.53 0.70
N ARG A 226 -11.23 14.63 0.64
CA ARG A 226 -11.19 13.46 1.53
C ARG A 226 -10.99 13.85 3.00
N THR A 227 -10.28 14.95 3.27
CA THR A 227 -10.08 15.46 4.63
C THR A 227 -11.37 16.02 5.22
N VAL A 228 -12.09 16.87 4.49
CA VAL A 228 -13.39 17.42 4.95
C VAL A 228 -14.43 16.32 5.11
N CYS A 229 -14.40 15.29 4.26
CA CYS A 229 -15.29 14.13 4.35
C CYS A 229 -14.80 13.03 5.31
N ASP A 230 -13.79 13.31 6.15
CA ASP A 230 -13.27 12.40 7.18
C ASP A 230 -12.91 10.99 6.65
N TYR A 231 -12.32 10.94 5.44
CA TYR A 231 -11.93 9.70 4.75
C TYR A 231 -13.07 8.67 4.63
N ASP A 232 -14.31 9.11 4.36
CA ASP A 232 -15.47 8.20 4.17
C ASP A 232 -15.18 7.14 3.08
N SER A 233 -15.43 5.87 3.43
CA SER A 233 -15.25 4.70 2.56
C SER A 233 -15.98 4.76 1.21
N ARG A 234 -17.03 5.58 1.12
CA ARG A 234 -17.91 5.69 -0.05
C ARG A 234 -17.47 6.82 -0.99
N LEU A 235 -16.46 7.60 -0.60
CA LEU A 235 -15.86 8.64 -1.44
C LEU A 235 -14.58 8.10 -2.10
N SER A 236 -14.50 8.25 -3.41
CA SER A 236 -13.35 7.77 -4.20
C SER A 236 -13.15 8.62 -5.45
N ILE A 237 -12.11 8.32 -6.22
CA ILE A 237 -11.72 9.11 -7.40
C ILE A 237 -12.15 8.40 -8.69
N ALA A 238 -12.65 9.15 -9.66
CA ALA A 238 -12.65 8.80 -11.07
C ALA A 238 -11.52 9.60 -11.75
N LEU A 239 -10.39 8.96 -12.01
CA LEU A 239 -9.18 9.65 -12.46
C LEU A 239 -9.11 9.68 -13.98
N GLU A 240 -9.13 10.87 -14.58
CA GLU A 240 -8.90 11.02 -16.01
C GLU A 240 -7.41 10.86 -16.35
N ILE A 241 -7.12 9.98 -17.30
CA ILE A 241 -5.76 9.64 -17.70
C ILE A 241 -5.35 10.51 -18.89
N PRO A 242 -4.36 11.41 -18.72
CA PRO A 242 -4.00 12.38 -19.76
C PRO A 242 -3.33 11.70 -20.95
N ARG A 243 -3.30 12.41 -22.09
CA ARG A 243 -2.53 12.02 -23.28
C ARG A 243 -1.07 11.69 -22.96
N GLN A 244 -0.43 12.47 -22.10
CA GLN A 244 0.93 12.25 -21.64
C GLN A 244 0.91 12.11 -20.12
N LEU A 245 1.40 10.99 -19.60
CA LEU A 245 1.51 10.81 -18.15
C LEU A 245 2.49 11.83 -17.55
N PRO A 246 2.19 12.37 -16.36
CA PRO A 246 3.09 13.27 -15.64
C PRO A 246 4.31 12.52 -15.12
N ASN A 247 5.15 13.19 -14.34
CA ASN A 247 6.30 12.56 -13.70
C ASN A 247 5.89 11.37 -12.79
N LYS A 248 6.87 10.55 -12.39
CA LYS A 248 6.60 9.34 -11.60
C LYS A 248 6.10 9.63 -10.18
N GLN A 249 6.40 10.78 -9.61
CA GLN A 249 5.96 11.15 -8.26
C GLN A 249 4.45 11.42 -8.25
N VAL A 250 3.94 12.15 -9.25
CA VAL A 250 2.49 12.40 -9.40
C VAL A 250 1.74 11.09 -9.67
N GLN A 251 2.28 10.23 -10.54
CA GLN A 251 1.74 8.89 -10.79
C GLN A 251 1.66 8.06 -9.48
N SER A 252 2.75 8.04 -8.70
CA SER A 252 2.81 7.32 -7.42
C SER A 252 1.82 7.86 -6.41
N ARG A 253 1.66 9.19 -6.36
CA ARG A 253 0.70 9.86 -5.48
C ARG A 253 -0.73 9.41 -5.77
N TRP A 254 -1.16 9.46 -7.03
CA TRP A 254 -2.49 8.98 -7.43
C TRP A 254 -2.68 7.48 -7.24
N TYR A 255 -1.62 6.68 -7.45
CA TYR A 255 -1.66 5.24 -7.20
C TYR A 255 -1.92 4.91 -5.72
N SER A 256 -1.48 5.76 -4.78
CA SER A 256 -1.75 5.59 -3.34
C SER A 256 -3.19 5.90 -2.91
N GLU A 257 -3.96 6.61 -3.74
CA GLU A 257 -5.29 7.13 -3.42
C GLU A 257 -6.41 6.15 -3.87
N PRO A 258 -7.63 6.22 -3.30
CA PRO A 258 -8.72 5.30 -3.62
C PRO A 258 -9.35 5.61 -5.00
N VAL A 259 -8.62 5.28 -6.07
CA VAL A 259 -9.11 5.37 -7.45
C VAL A 259 -10.08 4.22 -7.71
N ARG A 260 -11.35 4.56 -7.98
CA ARG A 260 -12.40 3.58 -8.33
C ARG A 260 -12.54 3.41 -9.83
N SER A 261 -12.29 4.46 -10.61
CA SER A 261 -12.37 4.42 -12.08
C SER A 261 -11.18 5.13 -12.70
N MET A 262 -10.64 4.56 -13.78
CA MET A 262 -9.67 5.21 -14.66
C MET A 262 -10.38 5.58 -15.97
N ILE A 263 -10.46 6.86 -16.29
CA ILE A 263 -11.13 7.36 -17.49
C ILE A 263 -10.08 7.59 -18.58
N PHE A 264 -10.27 6.93 -19.73
CA PHE A 264 -9.39 7.06 -20.89
C PHE A 264 -10.15 7.80 -22.00
N PRO A 265 -9.94 9.12 -22.14
CA PRO A 265 -10.43 9.87 -23.30
C PRO A 265 -9.76 9.42 -24.61
N HIS A 266 -10.33 9.86 -25.73
CA HIS A 266 -9.82 9.55 -27.07
C HIS A 266 -8.35 9.94 -27.29
N THR A 267 -7.89 10.97 -26.58
CA THR A 267 -6.54 11.54 -26.61
C THR A 267 -5.49 10.68 -25.90
N SER A 268 -5.88 9.85 -24.93
CA SER A 268 -4.97 8.90 -24.27
C SER A 268 -4.46 7.82 -25.24
N PHE A 269 -5.14 7.63 -26.37
CA PHE A 269 -4.81 6.63 -27.37
C PHE A 269 -4.01 7.21 -28.54
N LEU A 270 -2.99 6.46 -28.95
CA LEU A 270 -2.24 6.67 -30.18
C LEU A 270 -2.78 5.74 -31.27
N ARG A 271 -2.49 6.05 -32.54
CA ARG A 271 -2.74 5.11 -33.65
C ARG A 271 -1.47 4.36 -34.02
N ASN A 272 -1.56 3.03 -34.12
CA ASN A 272 -0.45 2.22 -34.63
C ASN A 272 -0.33 2.32 -36.16
N ALA A 273 0.69 1.66 -36.74
CA ALA A 273 0.92 1.65 -38.19
C ALA A 273 -0.24 1.07 -39.03
N LYS A 274 -1.14 0.29 -38.42
CA LYS A 274 -2.35 -0.27 -39.04
C LYS A 274 -3.61 0.58 -38.76
N GLY A 275 -3.47 1.71 -38.07
CA GLY A 275 -4.56 2.64 -37.74
C GLY A 275 -5.39 2.29 -36.50
N PHE A 276 -5.08 1.20 -35.78
CA PHE A 276 -5.79 0.80 -34.56
C PHE A 276 -5.36 1.64 -33.35
N PRO A 277 -6.28 1.92 -32.40
CA PRO A 277 -5.95 2.61 -31.17
C PRO A 277 -5.07 1.75 -30.26
N VAL A 278 -4.04 2.35 -29.68
CA VAL A 278 -3.10 1.72 -28.75
C VAL A 278 -2.65 2.71 -27.68
N LEU A 279 -2.43 2.24 -26.46
CA LEU A 279 -1.83 3.03 -25.39
C LEU A 279 -0.29 3.04 -25.53
N HIS A 280 0.35 4.13 -25.11
CA HIS A 280 1.81 4.16 -24.98
C HIS A 280 2.30 3.15 -23.93
N LYS A 281 3.57 2.72 -24.00
CA LYS A 281 4.12 1.71 -23.07
C LYS A 281 4.02 2.14 -21.59
N SER A 282 4.23 3.43 -21.31
CA SER A 282 4.09 3.99 -19.95
C SER A 282 2.66 3.85 -19.42
N HIS A 283 1.65 4.14 -20.24
CA HIS A 283 0.23 3.94 -19.89
C HIS A 283 -0.10 2.47 -19.69
N GLN A 284 0.42 1.56 -20.53
CA GLN A 284 0.23 0.11 -20.35
C GLN A 284 0.80 -0.38 -19.01
N GLN A 285 2.00 0.10 -18.63
CA GLN A 285 2.64 -0.23 -17.35
C GLN A 285 1.84 0.31 -16.17
N TYR A 286 1.40 1.56 -16.24
CA TYR A 286 0.61 2.20 -15.19
C TYR A 286 -0.76 1.52 -15.01
N LEU A 287 -1.45 1.23 -16.12
CA LEU A 287 -2.68 0.43 -16.10
C LEU A 287 -2.46 -0.95 -15.48
N THR A 288 -1.37 -1.63 -15.87
CA THR A 288 -1.01 -2.94 -15.30
C THR A 288 -0.81 -2.86 -13.77
N GLN A 289 -0.22 -1.78 -13.25
CA GLN A 289 -0.06 -1.59 -11.80
C GLN A 289 -1.43 -1.50 -11.10
N PHE A 290 -2.35 -0.68 -11.61
CA PHE A 290 -3.71 -0.57 -11.05
C PHE A 290 -4.52 -1.86 -11.15
N MET A 291 -4.40 -2.59 -12.26
CA MET A 291 -5.14 -3.84 -12.46
C MET A 291 -4.66 -4.98 -11.54
N ARG A 292 -3.49 -4.82 -10.91
CA ARG A 292 -2.98 -5.75 -9.89
C ARG A 292 -3.44 -5.41 -8.47
N LEU A 293 -4.08 -4.25 -8.26
CA LEU A 293 -4.61 -3.88 -6.95
C LEU A 293 -5.66 -4.87 -6.49
N ARG A 294 -5.72 -5.14 -5.18
CA ARG A 294 -6.78 -5.98 -4.60
C ARG A 294 -8.18 -5.43 -4.92
N GLN A 295 -8.33 -4.11 -4.93
CA GLN A 295 -9.51 -3.42 -5.42
C GLN A 295 -9.18 -2.79 -6.77
N THR A 296 -9.33 -3.58 -7.84
CA THR A 296 -9.07 -3.12 -9.20
C THR A 296 -10.06 -2.01 -9.58
N PRO A 297 -9.59 -0.84 -10.08
CA PRO A 297 -10.48 0.17 -10.60
C PRO A 297 -11.20 -0.33 -11.86
N TRP A 298 -12.31 0.31 -12.17
CA TRP A 298 -12.97 0.16 -13.46
C TRP A 298 -12.26 0.97 -14.52
N ILE A 299 -12.41 0.58 -15.79
CA ILE A 299 -11.92 1.35 -16.92
C ILE A 299 -13.11 1.97 -17.63
N LEU A 300 -13.14 3.29 -17.78
CA LEU A 300 -14.16 3.98 -18.57
C LEU A 300 -13.53 4.52 -19.85
N LEU A 301 -14.04 4.08 -20.99
CA LEU A 301 -13.67 4.60 -22.30
C LEU A 301 -14.56 5.81 -22.62
N ALA A 302 -13.97 7.01 -22.67
CA ALA A 302 -14.68 8.28 -22.79
C ALA A 302 -14.65 8.83 -24.23
N ASP A 303 -15.82 9.13 -24.77
CA ASP A 303 -16.04 9.69 -26.12
C ASP A 303 -15.34 8.92 -27.25
N VAL A 304 -15.23 7.62 -27.07
CA VAL A 304 -14.76 6.68 -28.09
C VAL A 304 -15.82 5.62 -28.31
N ASP A 305 -15.81 5.04 -29.52
CA ASP A 305 -16.64 3.89 -29.88
C ASP A 305 -18.13 4.09 -29.48
N PRO A 306 -18.80 5.15 -30.00
CA PRO A 306 -20.14 5.53 -29.55
C PRO A 306 -21.15 4.39 -29.73
N ILE A 307 -22.08 4.26 -28.77
CA ILE A 307 -23.07 3.19 -28.79
C ILE A 307 -24.15 3.53 -29.81
N VAL A 308 -24.12 2.87 -30.96
CA VAL A 308 -25.12 3.05 -32.01
C VAL A 308 -26.31 2.11 -31.76
N PRO A 309 -27.54 2.63 -31.65
CA PRO A 309 -28.74 1.80 -31.51
C PRO A 309 -28.88 0.86 -32.71
N ARG A 310 -29.26 -0.40 -32.47
CA ARG A 310 -29.65 -1.31 -33.56
C ARG A 310 -30.88 -0.74 -34.27
N THR A 311 -30.71 -0.31 -35.51
CA THR A 311 -31.85 -0.09 -36.40
C THR A 311 -32.31 -1.47 -36.90
N GLU A 312 -33.58 -1.82 -36.66
CA GLU A 312 -34.20 -3.10 -37.10
C GLU A 312 -34.41 -3.19 -38.63
N SER A 313 -33.53 -2.58 -39.43
CA SER A 313 -33.55 -2.74 -40.88
C SER A 313 -32.52 -3.79 -41.28
N PRO A 314 -32.91 -4.99 -41.74
CA PRO A 314 -31.96 -5.92 -42.33
C PRO A 314 -31.44 -5.26 -43.60
N ALA A 315 -30.23 -4.70 -43.54
CA ALA A 315 -29.49 -4.38 -44.75
C ALA A 315 -29.36 -5.69 -45.55
N PRO A 316 -29.59 -5.68 -46.88
CA PRO A 316 -29.41 -6.88 -47.69
C PRO A 316 -28.00 -7.41 -47.46
N GLU A 317 -27.89 -8.73 -47.21
CA GLU A 317 -26.59 -9.38 -47.02
C GLU A 317 -25.65 -9.01 -48.17
N PRO A 318 -24.45 -8.47 -47.88
CA PRO A 318 -23.54 -8.05 -48.93
C PRO A 318 -23.17 -9.26 -49.78
N THR A 319 -23.10 -9.07 -51.09
CA THR A 319 -22.61 -10.11 -51.99
C THR A 319 -21.17 -10.49 -51.60
N PRO A 320 -20.69 -11.71 -51.91
CA PRO A 320 -19.32 -12.13 -51.59
C PRO A 320 -18.22 -11.18 -52.12
N ALA A 321 -18.51 -10.43 -53.20
CA ALA A 321 -17.62 -9.41 -53.75
C ALA A 321 -17.65 -8.07 -52.99
N GLU A 322 -18.78 -7.73 -52.37
CA GLU A 322 -18.94 -6.57 -51.48
C GLU A 322 -18.35 -6.88 -50.10
N ALA A 323 -18.54 -8.09 -49.57
CA ALA A 323 -17.94 -8.56 -48.32
C ALA A 323 -16.40 -8.62 -48.37
N ALA A 324 -15.81 -8.86 -49.55
CA ALA A 324 -14.36 -8.87 -49.74
C ALA A 324 -13.73 -7.45 -49.80
N ASN A 325 -14.53 -6.41 -50.09
CA ASN A 325 -14.08 -5.01 -50.17
C ASN A 325 -14.53 -4.14 -48.99
N LEU A 326 -15.49 -4.61 -48.19
CA LEU A 326 -15.85 -4.01 -46.92
C LEU A 326 -14.81 -4.40 -45.87
N VAL A 327 -13.84 -3.51 -45.65
CA VAL A 327 -13.18 -3.46 -44.32
C VAL A 327 -14.29 -3.09 -43.35
N GLN A 328 -14.96 -4.07 -42.76
CA GLN A 328 -15.86 -3.83 -41.62
C GLN A 328 -14.99 -3.13 -40.57
N LYS A 329 -15.17 -1.82 -40.44
CA LYS A 329 -14.60 -1.06 -39.32
C LYS A 329 -15.22 -1.67 -38.08
N ASP A 330 -14.38 -2.28 -37.26
CA ASP A 330 -14.74 -2.70 -35.91
C ASP A 330 -15.45 -1.52 -35.23
N PRO A 331 -16.67 -1.68 -34.69
CA PRO A 331 -17.40 -0.61 -34.04
C PRO A 331 -16.82 -0.27 -32.65
N VAL A 332 -16.03 -1.17 -32.05
CA VAL A 332 -15.48 -1.04 -30.68
C VAL A 332 -13.97 -1.30 -30.58
N PRO A 333 -13.12 -0.67 -31.42
CA PRO A 333 -11.69 -0.96 -31.50
C PRO A 333 -10.92 -0.66 -30.21
N HIS A 334 -11.32 0.33 -29.41
CA HIS A 334 -10.66 0.66 -28.14
C HIS A 334 -10.96 -0.41 -27.08
N LEU A 335 -12.21 -0.85 -26.99
CA LEU A 335 -12.60 -1.96 -26.12
C LEU A 335 -11.83 -3.23 -26.47
N ARG A 336 -11.74 -3.58 -27.77
CA ARG A 336 -10.98 -4.75 -28.23
C ARG A 336 -9.50 -4.67 -27.86
N TYR A 337 -8.90 -3.48 -27.96
CA TYR A 337 -7.52 -3.26 -27.54
C TYR A 337 -7.33 -3.48 -26.03
N LEU A 338 -8.22 -2.96 -25.18
CA LEU A 338 -8.13 -3.20 -23.73
C LEU A 338 -8.35 -4.67 -23.37
N ARG A 339 -9.28 -5.36 -24.02
CA ARG A 339 -9.44 -6.82 -23.86
C ARG A 339 -8.22 -7.61 -24.30
N HIS A 340 -7.50 -7.14 -25.33
CA HIS A 340 -6.20 -7.70 -25.69
C HIS A 340 -5.17 -7.50 -24.58
N LEU A 341 -5.05 -6.28 -24.03
CA LEU A 341 -4.13 -6.01 -22.91
C LEU A 341 -4.45 -6.85 -21.67
N GLN A 342 -5.72 -7.09 -21.37
CA GLN A 342 -6.16 -7.97 -20.28
C GLN A 342 -5.65 -9.40 -20.48
N GLN A 343 -5.67 -9.91 -21.71
CA GLN A 343 -5.20 -11.26 -22.04
C GLN A 343 -3.67 -11.38 -22.07
N THR A 344 -2.96 -10.27 -22.31
CA THR A 344 -1.50 -10.24 -22.44
C THR A 344 -0.80 -9.62 -21.23
N GLN A 345 -1.41 -9.70 -20.04
CA GLN A 345 -0.81 -9.18 -18.82
C GLN A 345 0.54 -9.86 -18.51
N PRO A 346 1.56 -9.10 -18.08
CA PRO A 346 2.83 -9.68 -17.71
C PRO A 346 2.68 -10.55 -16.45
N PRO A 347 3.46 -11.64 -16.33
CA PRO A 347 3.43 -12.51 -15.17
C PRO A 347 3.75 -11.74 -13.88
N ARG A 348 3.11 -12.15 -12.78
CA ARG A 348 3.39 -11.60 -11.44
C ARG A 348 4.78 -12.03 -10.94
N ALA A 349 5.42 -11.19 -10.14
CA ALA A 349 6.66 -11.51 -9.45
C ALA A 349 6.42 -12.58 -8.35
N PRO A 350 7.46 -13.31 -7.88
CA PRO A 350 7.29 -14.35 -6.87
C PRO A 350 6.59 -13.87 -5.59
N ILE A 351 6.97 -12.71 -5.06
CA ILE A 351 6.35 -12.10 -3.87
C ILE A 351 4.87 -11.76 -4.09
N GLU A 352 4.51 -11.25 -5.27
CA GLU A 352 3.12 -10.92 -5.62
C GLU A 352 2.25 -12.18 -5.73
N ARG A 353 2.80 -13.28 -6.26
CA ARG A 353 2.09 -14.58 -6.33
C ARG A 353 1.89 -15.19 -4.94
N PHE A 354 2.93 -15.13 -4.10
CA PHE A 354 2.87 -15.68 -2.75
C PHE A 354 1.93 -14.87 -1.84
N GLY A 355 2.00 -13.54 -1.93
CA GLY A 355 1.24 -12.62 -1.10
C GLY A 355 -0.18 -12.34 -1.58
N GLN A 356 -0.72 -13.09 -2.56
CA GLN A 356 -2.11 -12.93 -3.01
C GLN A 356 -3.08 -13.00 -1.83
N GLY A 357 -3.88 -11.95 -1.66
CA GLY A 357 -4.83 -11.80 -0.56
C GLY A 357 -4.27 -11.05 0.67
N TYR A 358 -2.94 -10.89 0.75
CA TYR A 358 -2.26 -10.16 1.84
C TYR A 358 -1.94 -8.71 1.50
N GLN A 359 -2.18 -8.28 0.26
CA GLN A 359 -1.98 -6.89 -0.15
C GLN A 359 -2.81 -5.93 0.71
N ASP A 360 -2.13 -4.97 1.31
CA ASP A 360 -2.67 -3.97 2.25
C ASP A 360 -3.49 -4.59 3.39
N TYR A 361 -3.18 -5.83 3.78
CA TYR A 361 -3.79 -6.50 4.91
C TYR A 361 -2.89 -6.39 6.14
N MET A 362 -3.32 -5.58 7.12
CA MET A 362 -2.60 -5.37 8.38
C MET A 362 -2.73 -6.57 9.33
N GLN A 363 -1.59 -7.20 9.61
CA GLN A 363 -1.43 -8.33 10.52
C GLN A 363 -0.66 -7.89 11.78
N SER A 364 -1.00 -8.46 12.93
CA SER A 364 -0.17 -8.29 14.12
C SER A 364 1.17 -9.02 13.91
N PRO A 365 2.32 -8.41 14.28
CA PRO A 365 3.61 -9.09 14.27
C PRO A 365 3.56 -10.35 15.14
N LEU A 366 4.25 -11.40 14.69
CA LEU A 366 4.36 -12.64 15.45
C LEU A 366 5.19 -12.41 16.74
N GLN A 367 4.92 -13.22 17.77
CA GLN A 367 5.71 -13.24 19.00
C GLN A 367 6.17 -14.67 19.34
N PRO A 368 7.09 -15.28 18.55
CA PRO A 368 7.45 -16.69 18.71
C PRO A 368 8.11 -17.04 20.04
N LEU A 369 8.65 -16.04 20.76
CA LEU A 369 9.19 -16.24 22.10
C LEU A 369 8.08 -16.49 23.14
N SER A 370 6.99 -15.74 23.07
CA SER A 370 5.86 -15.85 24.00
C SER A 370 4.91 -16.97 23.57
N ASP A 371 4.62 -17.08 22.29
CA ASP A 371 3.63 -18.00 21.73
C ASP A 371 4.27 -19.22 21.06
N ASN A 372 3.57 -20.35 21.10
CA ASN A 372 3.96 -21.53 20.33
C ASN A 372 3.29 -21.47 18.95
N LEU A 373 4.08 -21.20 17.92
CA LEU A 373 3.59 -21.13 16.54
C LEU A 373 2.93 -22.45 16.09
N GLU A 374 1.92 -22.31 15.24
CA GLU A 374 1.22 -23.41 14.59
C GLU A 374 2.02 -23.99 13.43
N SER A 375 1.72 -25.24 13.05
CA SER A 375 2.43 -25.92 11.95
C SER A 375 2.30 -25.18 10.61
N ILE A 376 1.17 -24.53 10.34
CA ILE A 376 0.94 -23.81 9.09
C ILE A 376 1.87 -22.59 8.99
N THR A 377 2.14 -21.90 10.10
CA THR A 377 3.07 -20.75 10.14
C THR A 377 4.48 -21.18 9.73
N TYR A 378 4.98 -22.30 10.26
CA TYR A 378 6.27 -22.86 9.82
C TYR A 378 6.28 -23.25 8.34
N GLU A 379 5.17 -23.79 7.83
CA GLU A 379 5.07 -24.16 6.41
C GLU A 379 5.15 -22.95 5.49
N VAL A 380 4.54 -21.83 5.87
CA VAL A 380 4.66 -20.56 5.15
C VAL A 380 6.11 -20.08 5.14
N PHE A 381 6.82 -20.14 6.28
CA PHE A 381 8.25 -19.79 6.34
C PHE A 381 9.12 -20.68 5.45
N GLU A 382 8.81 -21.98 5.40
CA GLU A 382 9.57 -22.98 4.65
C GLU A 382 9.40 -22.90 3.13
N LYS A 383 8.44 -22.11 2.64
CA LYS A 383 8.21 -21.90 1.20
C LYS A 383 9.22 -20.94 0.56
N ASP A 384 10.03 -20.23 1.34
CA ASP A 384 11.07 -19.34 0.85
C ASP A 384 12.40 -20.07 0.65
N PRO A 385 12.79 -20.43 -0.59
CA PRO A 385 14.06 -21.10 -0.82
C PRO A 385 15.26 -20.17 -0.63
N ILE A 386 15.11 -18.88 -0.96
CA ILE A 386 16.19 -17.89 -0.97
C ILE A 386 16.75 -17.72 0.44
N LYS A 387 15.85 -17.55 1.43
CA LYS A 387 16.25 -17.44 2.85
C LYS A 387 17.17 -18.60 3.25
N TYR A 388 16.71 -19.84 3.06
CA TYR A 388 17.46 -21.00 3.55
C TYR A 388 18.74 -21.28 2.74
N ASP A 389 18.77 -20.96 1.46
CA ASP A 389 19.97 -21.08 0.64
C ASP A 389 21.05 -20.07 1.08
N TRP A 390 20.65 -18.87 1.51
CA TRP A 390 21.56 -17.87 2.07
C TRP A 390 22.13 -18.33 3.41
N TYR A 391 21.30 -18.89 4.29
CA TYR A 391 21.78 -19.49 5.53
C TYR A 391 22.73 -20.66 5.28
N GLU A 392 22.46 -21.52 4.28
CA GLU A 392 23.38 -22.60 3.90
C GLU A 392 24.75 -22.04 3.47
N ARG A 393 24.76 -21.00 2.63
CA ARG A 393 25.99 -20.35 2.17
C ARG A 393 26.75 -19.71 3.33
N ALA A 394 26.07 -18.99 4.21
CA ALA A 394 26.66 -18.36 5.39
C ALA A 394 27.33 -19.41 6.31
N VAL A 395 26.63 -20.51 6.61
CA VAL A 395 27.18 -21.60 7.42
C VAL A 395 28.36 -22.27 6.71
N ALA A 396 28.30 -22.48 5.39
CA ALA A 396 29.38 -23.11 4.64
C ALA A 396 30.67 -22.26 4.63
N LEU A 397 30.53 -20.93 4.55
CA LEU A 397 31.66 -20.00 4.67
C LEU A 397 32.24 -20.01 6.08
N ALA A 398 31.39 -19.90 7.11
CA ALA A 398 31.83 -19.94 8.50
C ALA A 398 32.54 -21.25 8.86
N LEU A 399 32.07 -22.39 8.34
CA LEU A 399 32.72 -23.68 8.53
C LEU A 399 34.14 -23.71 7.93
N LYS A 400 34.34 -23.15 6.73
CA LYS A 400 35.66 -23.12 6.07
C LYS A 400 36.64 -22.25 6.85
N ASP A 401 36.24 -21.03 7.18
CA ASP A 401 37.06 -20.06 7.91
C ASP A 401 37.44 -20.63 9.28
N LEU A 402 36.46 -21.19 9.99
CA LEU A 402 36.71 -21.74 11.31
C LEU A 402 37.56 -23.01 11.27
N SER A 403 37.31 -23.91 10.31
CA SER A 403 38.13 -25.12 10.12
C SER A 403 39.60 -24.78 9.87
N ALA A 404 39.87 -23.73 9.09
CA ALA A 404 41.23 -23.24 8.87
C ALA A 404 41.84 -22.70 10.17
N LYS A 405 41.08 -21.92 10.94
CA LYS A 405 41.52 -21.34 12.22
C LYS A 405 41.83 -22.37 13.30
N VAL A 406 41.02 -23.43 13.41
CA VAL A 406 41.18 -24.49 14.44
C VAL A 406 41.99 -25.70 13.96
N GLY A 407 42.62 -25.60 12.78
CA GLY A 407 43.57 -26.60 12.26
C GLY A 407 42.95 -27.88 11.67
N GLY A 408 41.66 -27.89 11.36
CA GLY A 408 40.98 -28.91 10.52
C GLY A 408 40.95 -30.35 11.04
N LYS A 409 41.37 -30.60 12.28
CA LYS A 409 41.52 -31.96 12.84
C LYS A 409 40.33 -32.43 13.69
N ARG A 410 39.43 -31.52 14.07
CA ARG A 410 38.27 -31.81 14.91
C ARG A 410 36.97 -31.49 14.19
N GLU A 411 35.88 -32.09 14.65
CA GLU A 411 34.54 -31.72 14.21
C GLU A 411 34.15 -30.37 14.82
N ILE A 412 33.43 -29.55 14.04
CA ILE A 412 32.92 -28.25 14.48
C ILE A 412 31.54 -28.46 15.12
N ILE A 413 31.33 -27.86 16.29
CA ILE A 413 30.06 -27.94 17.01
C ILE A 413 29.13 -26.84 16.51
N VAL A 414 28.08 -27.23 15.79
CA VAL A 414 27.05 -26.31 15.28
C VAL A 414 25.78 -26.46 16.10
N ALA A 415 25.22 -25.36 16.60
CA ALA A 415 23.94 -25.36 17.29
C ALA A 415 22.95 -24.44 16.56
N VAL A 416 21.82 -25.00 16.14
CA VAL A 416 20.68 -24.24 15.64
C VAL A 416 19.75 -23.96 16.81
N VAL A 417 19.59 -22.69 17.19
CA VAL A 417 18.74 -22.26 18.30
C VAL A 417 17.46 -21.60 17.78
N GLY A 418 16.30 -22.07 18.25
CA GLY A 418 15.02 -21.79 17.58
C GLY A 418 14.88 -22.63 16.31
N ALA A 419 15.06 -23.95 16.43
CA ALA A 419 15.16 -24.84 15.27
C ALA A 419 13.84 -25.02 14.47
N GLY A 420 12.68 -24.69 15.05
CA GLY A 420 11.37 -24.86 14.42
C GLY A 420 11.15 -26.30 13.96
N ARG A 421 10.75 -26.51 12.70
CA ARG A 421 10.64 -27.86 12.10
C ARG A 421 11.95 -28.38 11.47
N GLY A 422 13.06 -27.65 11.65
CA GLY A 422 14.40 -28.07 11.25
C GLY A 422 14.91 -27.70 9.85
N PRO A 423 14.39 -26.70 9.10
CA PRO A 423 14.98 -26.35 7.82
C PRO A 423 16.45 -25.89 7.97
N LEU A 424 16.77 -25.04 8.95
CA LEU A 424 18.15 -24.59 9.19
C LEU A 424 19.09 -25.70 9.67
N VAL A 425 18.58 -26.68 10.43
CA VAL A 425 19.35 -27.88 10.79
C VAL A 425 19.74 -28.64 9.53
N SER A 426 18.81 -28.79 8.60
CA SER A 426 19.08 -29.43 7.31
C SER A 426 20.10 -28.64 6.50
N LYS A 427 19.99 -27.31 6.48
CA LYS A 427 20.96 -26.43 5.82
C LYS A 427 22.36 -26.50 6.44
N ALA A 428 22.47 -26.58 7.78
CA ALA A 428 23.77 -26.77 8.44
C ALA A 428 24.44 -28.10 8.06
N LEU A 429 23.66 -29.19 7.95
CA LEU A 429 24.17 -30.49 7.49
C LEU A 429 24.58 -30.48 6.01
N LEU A 430 23.84 -29.76 5.15
CA LEU A 430 24.20 -29.58 3.74
C LEU A 430 25.45 -28.71 3.57
N ALA A 431 25.55 -27.62 4.32
CA ALA A 431 26.73 -26.77 4.39
C ALA A 431 27.99 -27.54 4.84
N SER A 432 27.84 -28.46 5.80
CA SER A 432 28.92 -29.39 6.19
C SER A 432 29.36 -30.29 5.02
N ARG A 433 28.41 -30.85 4.27
CA ARG A 433 28.72 -31.68 3.10
C ARG A 433 29.40 -30.89 1.98
N SER A 434 28.90 -29.69 1.67
CA SER A 434 29.43 -28.87 0.56
C SER A 434 30.78 -28.23 0.89
N SER A 435 31.02 -27.88 2.17
CA SER A 435 32.32 -27.37 2.63
C SER A 435 33.37 -28.47 2.83
N GLY A 436 32.95 -29.73 3.03
CA GLY A 436 33.82 -30.84 3.39
C GLY A 436 34.25 -30.84 4.86
N VAL A 437 33.71 -29.91 5.69
CA VAL A 437 34.03 -29.77 7.11
C VAL A 437 33.02 -30.58 7.93
N LYS A 438 33.52 -31.49 8.77
CA LYS A 438 32.66 -32.34 9.62
C LYS A 438 32.07 -31.56 10.79
N VAL A 439 30.80 -31.81 11.09
CA VAL A 439 30.08 -31.13 12.18
C VAL A 439 29.41 -32.11 13.14
N LYS A 440 29.32 -31.71 14.41
CA LYS A 440 28.36 -32.25 15.37
C LYS A 440 27.23 -31.22 15.54
N CYS A 441 25.98 -31.62 15.30
CA CYS A 441 24.86 -30.68 15.20
C CYS A 441 23.89 -30.81 16.40
N TRP A 442 23.51 -29.67 16.98
CA TRP A 442 22.43 -29.55 17.97
C TRP A 442 21.26 -28.76 17.39
N ALA A 443 20.04 -29.16 17.73
CA ALA A 443 18.82 -28.42 17.45
C ALA A 443 18.11 -28.11 18.76
N VAL A 444 18.08 -26.84 19.14
CA VAL A 444 17.48 -26.34 20.39
C VAL A 444 16.14 -25.69 20.07
N GLU A 445 15.07 -26.17 20.69
CA GLU A 445 13.71 -25.69 20.44
C GLU A 445 12.88 -25.70 21.73
N LYS A 446 12.17 -24.60 22.01
CA LYS A 446 11.29 -24.51 23.19
C LYS A 446 9.90 -25.09 22.92
N ASN A 447 9.39 -24.90 21.69
CA ASN A 447 8.05 -25.28 21.29
C ASN A 447 7.94 -26.81 21.29
N GLN A 448 7.14 -27.32 22.21
CA GLN A 448 6.99 -28.76 22.40
C GLN A 448 6.46 -29.49 21.16
N ASN A 449 5.65 -28.83 20.33
CA ASN A 449 5.06 -29.43 19.15
C ASN A 449 6.12 -29.58 18.05
N ALA A 450 6.91 -28.53 17.84
CA ALA A 450 8.04 -28.54 16.92
C ALA A 450 9.11 -29.55 17.37
N TYR A 451 9.39 -29.65 18.68
CA TYR A 451 10.31 -30.64 19.24
C TYR A 451 9.92 -32.09 18.87
N VAL A 452 8.65 -32.47 19.01
CA VAL A 452 8.18 -33.81 18.61
C VAL A 452 8.41 -34.06 17.12
N HIS A 453 8.20 -33.04 16.28
CA HIS A 453 8.48 -33.12 14.84
C HIS A 453 9.98 -33.33 14.58
N LEU A 454 10.85 -32.56 15.23
CA LEU A 454 12.31 -32.67 15.12
C LEU A 454 12.82 -34.06 15.52
N GLN A 455 12.30 -34.64 16.60
CA GLN A 455 12.65 -36.00 17.02
C GLN A 455 12.32 -37.03 15.95
N ARG A 456 11.11 -36.95 15.36
CA ARG A 456 10.70 -37.84 14.27
C ARG A 456 11.59 -37.64 13.05
N ARG A 457 11.82 -36.38 12.65
CA ARG A 457 12.65 -36.03 11.51
C ARG A 457 14.08 -36.56 11.66
N ASN A 458 14.68 -36.44 12.83
CA ASN A 458 16.03 -36.96 13.10
C ASN A 458 16.17 -38.47 12.82
N VAL A 459 15.11 -39.24 13.07
CA VAL A 459 15.08 -40.69 12.81
C VAL A 459 14.75 -41.00 11.35
N THR A 460 13.79 -40.27 10.75
CA THR A 460 13.22 -40.63 9.44
C THR A 460 13.92 -39.98 8.24
N ASP A 461 14.53 -38.81 8.43
CA ASP A 461 15.20 -38.04 7.39
C ASP A 461 16.62 -38.59 7.16
N ARG A 462 16.89 -39.05 5.93
CA ARG A 462 18.19 -39.62 5.53
C ARG A 462 19.34 -38.62 5.63
N LEU A 463 19.06 -37.32 5.57
CA LEU A 463 20.09 -36.30 5.77
C LEU A 463 20.55 -36.28 7.23
N TRP A 464 19.62 -36.44 8.17
CA TRP A 464 19.84 -36.35 9.61
C TRP A 464 20.36 -37.67 10.17
N ASP A 465 19.68 -38.79 9.90
CA ASP A 465 20.15 -40.15 10.20
C ASP A 465 20.68 -40.30 11.64
N ASN A 466 19.93 -39.77 12.62
CA ASN A 466 20.29 -39.71 14.04
C ASN A 466 21.61 -38.97 14.38
N LYS A 467 22.12 -38.12 13.47
CA LYS A 467 23.34 -37.33 13.68
C LYS A 467 23.10 -36.02 14.44
N VAL A 468 21.85 -35.61 14.60
CA VAL A 468 21.50 -34.36 15.28
C VAL A 468 21.06 -34.65 16.72
N THR A 469 21.58 -33.89 17.67
CA THR A 469 21.10 -33.93 19.06
C THR A 469 19.98 -32.91 19.24
N ILE A 470 18.77 -33.38 19.55
CA ILE A 470 17.59 -32.52 19.71
C ILE A 470 17.40 -32.18 21.20
N VAL A 471 17.25 -30.90 21.53
CA VAL A 471 17.12 -30.41 22.90
C VAL A 471 15.84 -29.59 23.04
N LYS A 472 14.93 -30.03 23.92
CA LYS A 472 13.73 -29.26 24.30
C LYS A 472 14.05 -28.29 25.43
N THR A 473 14.33 -27.04 25.11
CA THR A 473 14.55 -25.99 26.12
C THR A 473 14.44 -24.61 25.50
N ASP A 474 14.21 -23.60 26.33
CA ASP A 474 14.47 -22.23 25.95
C ASP A 474 15.99 -22.05 25.81
N MET A 475 16.45 -21.48 24.70
CA MET A 475 17.88 -21.34 24.43
C MET A 475 18.62 -20.56 25.55
N ARG A 476 17.92 -19.64 26.22
CA ARG A 476 18.46 -18.83 27.33
C ARG A 476 18.74 -19.66 28.59
N ALA A 477 18.10 -20.82 28.71
CA ALA A 477 18.31 -21.76 29.81
C ALA A 477 19.27 -22.90 29.45
N TRP A 478 19.66 -23.04 28.18
CA TRP A 478 20.48 -24.15 27.71
C TRP A 478 21.89 -24.09 28.28
N LYS A 479 22.37 -25.20 28.85
CA LYS A 479 23.72 -25.27 29.45
C LYS A 479 24.84 -25.48 28.44
N GLY A 480 24.49 -25.85 27.21
CA GLY A 480 25.42 -26.14 26.13
C GLY A 480 25.36 -27.59 25.65
N PRO A 481 26.10 -27.90 24.58
CA PRO A 481 26.16 -29.23 23.98
C PRO A 481 26.84 -30.21 24.95
N VAL A 482 26.23 -31.38 25.13
CA VAL A 482 26.83 -32.47 25.92
C VAL A 482 27.50 -33.45 24.97
N VAL A 483 28.81 -33.62 25.10
CA VAL A 483 29.64 -34.54 24.31
C VAL A 483 30.37 -35.46 25.27
N ASP A 484 30.16 -36.78 25.12
CA ASP A 484 30.80 -37.80 25.97
C ASP A 484 30.64 -37.55 27.48
N GLY A 485 29.51 -36.98 27.89
CA GLY A 485 29.18 -36.65 29.28
C GLY A 485 29.67 -35.28 29.78
N ASN A 486 30.42 -34.54 28.97
CA ASN A 486 30.92 -33.20 29.32
C ASN A 486 30.17 -32.11 28.57
N VAL A 487 29.99 -30.96 29.22
CA VAL A 487 29.42 -29.77 28.57
C VAL A 487 30.53 -29.05 27.80
N GLU A 488 30.38 -28.99 26.48
CA GLU A 488 31.31 -28.35 25.56
C GLU A 488 30.82 -26.95 25.14
N LYS A 489 31.66 -26.21 24.41
CA LYS A 489 31.27 -24.92 23.78
C LYS A 489 30.81 -25.11 22.34
N VAL A 490 29.88 -24.26 21.91
CA VAL A 490 29.42 -24.16 20.52
C VAL A 490 30.42 -23.34 19.72
N ASP A 491 30.73 -23.81 18.52
CA ASP A 491 31.61 -23.11 17.59
C ASP A 491 30.85 -22.19 16.65
N ILE A 492 29.69 -22.64 16.13
CA ILE A 492 28.80 -21.85 15.28
C ILE A 492 27.39 -21.95 15.84
N LEU A 493 26.83 -20.80 16.23
CA LEU A 493 25.45 -20.68 16.65
C LEU A 493 24.65 -20.07 15.50
N VAL A 494 23.57 -20.75 15.10
CA VAL A 494 22.71 -20.34 13.98
C VAL A 494 21.30 -20.09 14.51
N SER A 495 20.73 -18.94 14.16
CA SER A 495 19.35 -18.59 14.52
C SER A 495 18.65 -17.83 13.38
N GLU A 496 17.33 -17.89 13.37
CA GLU A 496 16.46 -17.07 12.53
C GLU A 496 15.29 -16.67 13.42
N LEU A 497 15.47 -15.52 14.08
CA LEU A 497 14.57 -14.95 15.08
C LEU A 497 14.22 -13.50 14.68
N LEU A 498 14.31 -13.21 13.38
CA LEU A 498 14.17 -11.85 12.85
C LEU A 498 12.72 -11.60 12.49
N GLY A 499 12.18 -10.49 12.96
CA GLY A 499 10.92 -9.96 12.46
C GLY A 499 11.11 -8.97 11.31
N SER A 500 10.01 -8.41 10.82
CA SER A 500 9.99 -7.41 9.74
C SER A 500 10.77 -6.12 10.03
N PHE A 501 11.06 -5.84 11.30
CA PHE A 501 11.88 -4.73 11.78
C PHE A 501 13.14 -5.22 12.50
N ALA A 502 13.66 -6.37 12.06
CA ALA A 502 14.79 -7.09 12.63
C ALA A 502 14.55 -7.61 14.06
N ASP A 503 14.58 -6.74 15.05
CA ASP A 503 14.61 -7.08 16.48
C ASP A 503 13.23 -7.20 17.14
N ASN A 504 12.15 -6.99 16.38
CA ASN A 504 10.78 -6.99 16.89
C ASN A 504 10.26 -8.38 17.34
N GLU A 505 11.04 -9.43 17.14
CA GLU A 505 10.82 -10.79 17.67
C GLU A 505 11.82 -11.19 18.75
N LEU A 506 12.49 -10.20 19.37
CA LEU A 506 13.38 -10.37 20.53
C LEU A 506 14.65 -11.20 20.26
N SER A 507 15.14 -11.18 19.01
CA SER A 507 16.44 -11.77 18.66
C SER A 507 17.58 -11.33 19.58
N PRO A 508 17.75 -10.02 19.94
CA PRO A 508 18.82 -9.60 20.84
C PRO A 508 18.76 -10.31 22.19
N GLU A 509 17.60 -10.31 22.84
CA GLU A 509 17.39 -10.91 24.16
C GLU A 509 17.58 -12.44 24.15
N CYS A 510 17.16 -13.10 23.06
CA CYS A 510 17.35 -14.53 22.88
C CYS A 510 18.82 -14.89 22.72
N LEU A 511 19.54 -14.16 21.86
CA LEU A 511 20.93 -14.42 21.52
C LEU A 511 21.89 -14.07 22.66
N ASP A 512 21.66 -12.96 23.36
CA ASP A 512 22.40 -12.61 24.58
C ASP A 512 22.29 -13.72 25.63
N GLY A 513 21.09 -14.27 25.81
CA GLY A 513 20.83 -15.28 26.83
C GLY A 513 21.39 -16.67 26.52
N VAL A 514 21.72 -16.99 25.27
CA VAL A 514 22.38 -18.26 24.90
C VAL A 514 23.88 -18.09 24.63
N GLN A 515 24.38 -16.87 24.53
CA GLN A 515 25.77 -16.61 24.16
C GLN A 515 26.79 -17.26 25.09
N HIS A 516 26.47 -17.51 26.36
CA HIS A 516 27.39 -18.17 27.30
C HIS A 516 27.80 -19.58 26.85
N VAL A 517 27.07 -20.24 25.93
CA VAL A 517 27.48 -21.54 25.38
C VAL A 517 28.45 -21.40 24.20
N LEU A 518 28.58 -20.22 23.62
CA LEU A 518 29.44 -19.95 22.46
C LEU A 518 30.91 -19.98 22.88
N ASN A 519 31.79 -20.43 21.99
CA ASN A 519 33.23 -20.41 22.23
C ASN A 519 33.74 -18.96 22.28
N PRO A 520 34.45 -18.55 23.35
CA PRO A 520 34.84 -17.16 23.55
C PRO A 520 35.98 -16.67 22.62
N GLU A 521 36.76 -17.57 22.02
CA GLU A 521 37.93 -17.19 21.20
C GLU A 521 37.60 -17.14 19.69
N HIS A 522 36.74 -18.05 19.24
CA HIS A 522 36.47 -18.22 17.80
C HIS A 522 35.01 -18.52 17.47
N GLY A 523 34.11 -18.43 18.46
CA GLY A 523 32.69 -18.68 18.24
C GLY A 523 32.07 -17.66 17.30
N VAL A 524 31.22 -18.14 16.40
CA VAL A 524 30.52 -17.32 15.40
C VAL A 524 29.03 -17.41 15.63
N ASN A 525 28.33 -16.27 15.56
CA ASN A 525 26.88 -16.21 15.48
C ASN A 525 26.46 -15.92 14.03
N ILE A 526 25.41 -16.61 13.57
CA ILE A 526 24.74 -16.38 12.28
C ILE A 526 23.26 -16.15 12.60
N PRO A 527 22.71 -14.93 12.42
CA PRO A 527 23.36 -13.76 11.84
C PRO A 527 24.43 -13.10 12.74
N GLN A 528 25.41 -12.45 12.10
CA GLN A 528 26.42 -11.64 12.79
C GLN A 528 25.90 -10.26 13.18
N SER A 529 25.03 -9.67 12.36
CA SER A 529 24.36 -8.42 12.69
C SER A 529 23.06 -8.24 11.91
N TYR A 530 22.24 -7.31 12.38
CA TYR A 530 21.05 -6.86 11.68
C TYR A 530 20.69 -5.45 12.10
N SER A 531 20.04 -4.72 11.19
CA SER A 531 19.67 -3.32 11.34
C SER A 531 18.21 -3.09 11.00
N ALA A 532 17.55 -2.26 11.81
CA ALA A 532 16.18 -1.82 11.57
C ALA A 532 16.19 -0.52 10.75
N HIS A 533 15.37 -0.43 9.71
CA HIS A 533 15.37 0.63 8.69
C HIS A 533 13.98 1.22 8.53
N MET A 534 13.83 2.52 8.25
CA MET A 534 12.50 3.13 8.06
C MET A 534 12.45 4.23 7.00
N THR A 535 11.25 4.51 6.49
CA THR A 535 10.92 5.65 5.61
C THR A 535 9.47 6.12 5.83
N PRO A 536 9.16 7.43 5.72
CA PRO A 536 7.78 7.92 5.77
C PRO A 536 7.01 7.56 4.50
N ILE A 537 5.72 7.22 4.68
CA ILE A 537 4.83 6.86 3.58
C ILE A 537 3.47 7.55 3.67
N SER A 538 2.85 7.76 2.51
CA SER A 538 1.43 8.07 2.38
C SER A 538 0.66 6.80 2.04
N THR A 539 -0.38 6.48 2.81
CA THR A 539 -1.24 5.31 2.56
C THR A 539 -2.67 5.54 3.10
N PRO A 540 -3.48 6.31 2.36
CA PRO A 540 -4.90 6.51 2.70
C PRO A 540 -5.65 5.19 2.89
N ARG A 541 -5.29 4.16 2.12
CA ARG A 541 -5.89 2.82 2.19
C ARG A 541 -5.77 2.16 3.57
N LEU A 542 -4.56 2.18 4.17
CA LEU A 542 -4.34 1.60 5.49
C LEU A 542 -4.89 2.50 6.59
N TYR A 543 -4.80 3.82 6.42
CA TYR A 543 -5.40 4.77 7.36
C TYR A 543 -6.91 4.57 7.47
N HIS A 544 -7.60 4.43 6.33
CA HIS A 544 -9.02 4.12 6.27
C HIS A 544 -9.37 2.78 6.94
N ASP A 545 -8.56 1.74 6.71
CA ASP A 545 -8.75 0.45 7.38
C ASP A 545 -8.64 0.61 8.91
N LEU A 546 -7.67 1.38 9.40
CA LEU A 546 -7.55 1.70 10.83
C LEU A 546 -8.75 2.50 11.35
N LEU A 547 -9.27 3.49 10.62
CA LEU A 547 -10.48 4.22 11.02
C LEU A 547 -11.67 3.27 11.27
N SER A 548 -11.84 2.26 10.41
CA SER A 548 -12.92 1.27 10.52
C SER A 548 -12.79 0.28 11.69
N ARG A 549 -11.57 0.10 12.24
CA ARG A 549 -11.32 -0.82 13.37
C ARG A 549 -11.79 -0.22 14.70
N GLY A 550 -12.27 -1.06 15.62
CA GLY A 550 -12.52 -0.65 17.01
C GLY A 550 -11.22 -0.42 17.80
N GLY A 551 -11.33 0.21 18.97
CA GLY A 551 -10.20 0.37 19.90
C GLY A 551 -9.30 1.60 19.62
N THR A 552 -8.63 2.09 20.66
CA THR A 552 -7.68 3.22 20.56
C THR A 552 -6.24 2.73 20.35
N GLU A 553 -5.95 1.51 20.76
CA GLU A 553 -4.66 0.83 20.68
C GLU A 553 -4.22 0.54 19.24
N LYS A 554 -5.14 0.57 18.28
CA LYS A 554 -4.85 0.36 16.84
C LYS A 554 -3.81 1.33 16.28
N TRP A 555 -3.66 2.51 16.89
CA TRP A 555 -2.63 3.49 16.51
C TRP A 555 -1.30 3.28 17.25
N GLU A 556 -1.31 2.45 18.27
CA GLU A 556 -0.16 2.16 19.15
C GLU A 556 0.44 0.79 18.84
N ILE A 557 0.06 0.15 17.73
CA ILE A 557 0.54 -1.19 17.34
C ILE A 557 1.22 -1.09 15.97
N PRO A 558 2.45 -1.62 15.82
CA PRO A 558 3.01 -1.81 14.50
C PRO A 558 2.38 -3.04 13.81
N TYR A 559 2.19 -2.98 12.49
CA TYR A 559 1.53 -4.04 11.72
C TYR A 559 2.45 -4.60 10.64
N VAL A 560 2.47 -5.91 10.43
CA VAL A 560 3.11 -6.52 9.25
C VAL A 560 2.15 -6.38 8.06
N VAL A 561 2.61 -5.78 6.96
CA VAL A 561 1.78 -5.44 5.80
C VAL A 561 2.55 -5.66 4.50
N MET A 562 1.95 -6.37 3.55
CA MET A 562 2.40 -6.31 2.15
C MET A 562 1.88 -5.02 1.54
N PHE A 563 2.67 -3.94 1.62
CA PHE A 563 2.28 -2.66 1.04
C PHE A 563 2.04 -2.80 -0.46
N GLN A 564 0.87 -2.35 -0.92
CA GLN A 564 0.52 -2.31 -2.32
C GLN A 564 0.06 -0.91 -2.74
N GLN A 565 -0.89 -0.29 -2.04
CA GLN A 565 -1.44 1.01 -2.38
C GLN A 565 -0.89 2.12 -1.46
N PHE A 566 0.29 2.64 -1.80
CA PHE A 566 1.02 3.63 -1.00
C PHE A 566 2.00 4.46 -1.86
N ASP A 567 2.51 5.56 -1.29
CA ASP A 567 3.52 6.44 -1.88
C ASP A 567 4.67 6.70 -0.89
N PHE A 568 5.90 6.77 -1.40
CA PHE A 568 7.07 7.18 -0.61
C PHE A 568 7.17 8.70 -0.56
N LEU A 569 7.20 9.29 0.64
CA LEU A 569 7.20 10.74 0.80
C LEU A 569 8.59 11.38 0.73
N SER A 570 9.64 10.57 0.91
CA SER A 570 11.03 11.02 0.82
C SER A 570 11.75 10.16 -0.20
N LEU A 571 12.33 10.80 -1.20
CA LEU A 571 13.08 10.14 -2.26
C LEU A 571 14.52 10.63 -2.27
N GLN A 572 15.45 9.76 -2.65
CA GLN A 572 16.83 10.13 -2.98
C GLN A 572 17.02 10.02 -4.49
N HIS A 573 17.70 10.98 -5.09
CA HIS A 573 18.13 10.88 -6.48
C HIS A 573 19.43 10.06 -6.54
N ASP A 574 19.37 8.89 -7.16
CA ASP A 574 20.58 8.20 -7.59
C ASP A 574 21.14 8.87 -8.87
N LYS A 575 22.38 8.55 -9.23
CA LYS A 575 23.08 9.05 -10.42
C LYS A 575 22.38 8.68 -11.75
N ASP A 576 21.44 7.73 -11.73
CA ASP A 576 20.78 7.14 -12.90
C ASP A 576 19.33 7.63 -13.15
N GLU A 577 19.01 8.89 -12.80
CA GLU A 577 17.75 9.61 -13.10
C GLU A 577 16.44 9.06 -12.48
N ASN A 578 16.41 7.84 -11.93
CA ASN A 578 15.23 7.30 -11.24
C ASN A 578 15.31 7.54 -9.72
N PRO A 579 14.32 8.22 -9.11
CA PRO A 579 14.30 8.43 -7.67
C PRO A 579 14.03 7.11 -6.92
N LEU A 580 14.80 6.86 -5.87
CA LEU A 580 14.66 5.71 -4.96
C LEU A 580 14.09 6.18 -3.62
N ALA A 581 13.47 5.28 -2.86
CA ALA A 581 13.01 5.62 -1.51
C ALA A 581 14.19 6.01 -0.60
N ASP A 582 14.04 7.10 0.16
CA ASP A 582 14.98 7.47 1.21
C ASP A 582 14.75 6.60 2.45
N VAL A 583 15.46 5.48 2.54
CA VAL A 583 15.36 4.55 3.66
C VAL A 583 16.54 4.75 4.60
N GLN A 584 16.28 5.08 5.88
CA GLN A 584 17.30 5.39 6.87
C GLN A 584 17.41 4.36 7.98
N ASP A 585 18.63 4.17 8.47
CA ASP A 585 18.95 3.29 9.60
C ASP A 585 18.39 3.85 10.91
N ALA A 586 17.67 3.01 11.65
CA ALA A 586 17.25 3.28 13.02
C ALA A 586 18.35 2.88 14.01
N TRP A 587 18.73 1.60 13.99
CA TRP A 587 19.77 1.03 14.86
C TRP A 587 20.24 -0.34 14.37
N VAL A 588 21.31 -0.83 14.99
CA VAL A 588 21.96 -2.11 14.69
C VAL A 588 22.14 -2.94 15.96
N PHE A 589 22.01 -4.26 15.82
CA PHE A 589 22.47 -5.24 16.80
C PHE A 589 23.55 -6.13 16.17
N SER A 590 24.56 -6.49 16.96
CA SER A 590 25.68 -7.33 16.53
C SER A 590 25.89 -8.46 17.51
N HIS A 591 26.23 -9.63 16.98
CA HIS A 591 26.38 -10.87 17.73
C HIS A 591 27.71 -11.56 17.40
N PRO A 592 28.44 -12.06 18.42
CA PRO A 592 28.13 -11.99 19.84
C PRO A 592 28.23 -10.57 20.43
N ALA A 593 27.41 -10.27 21.44
CA ALA A 593 27.53 -9.07 22.25
C ALA A 593 28.84 -9.08 23.07
N PRO A 594 29.48 -7.93 23.31
CA PRO A 594 30.67 -7.87 24.17
C PRO A 594 30.40 -8.46 25.56
N THR A 595 31.27 -9.37 26.04
CA THR A 595 31.10 -10.05 27.33
C THR A 595 30.97 -9.08 28.50
N VAL A 596 31.74 -7.98 28.49
CA VAL A 596 31.67 -6.92 29.51
C VAL A 596 30.28 -6.27 29.62
N ILE A 597 29.52 -6.21 28.53
CA ILE A 597 28.16 -5.68 28.52
C ILE A 597 27.22 -6.70 29.18
N LEU A 598 27.36 -7.99 28.83
CA LEU A 598 26.55 -9.06 29.44
C LEU A 598 26.86 -9.25 30.93
N ASP A 599 28.12 -9.14 31.35
CA ASP A 599 28.51 -9.19 32.76
C ASP A 599 27.88 -8.03 33.55
N GLN A 600 27.83 -6.83 32.95
CA GLN A 600 27.17 -5.67 33.55
C GLN A 600 25.64 -5.86 33.62
N ALA A 601 25.03 -6.40 32.57
CA ALA A 601 23.61 -6.74 32.52
C ALA A 601 23.24 -7.75 33.62
N GLU A 602 24.04 -8.80 33.78
CA GLU A 602 23.81 -9.82 34.82
C GLU A 602 23.98 -9.23 36.23
N ALA A 603 24.95 -8.33 36.44
CA ALA A 603 25.12 -7.64 37.72
C ALA A 603 23.94 -6.74 38.10
N ARG A 604 23.09 -6.35 37.14
CA ARG A 604 21.85 -5.59 37.38
C ARG A 604 20.65 -6.50 37.64
N ARG A 605 20.71 -7.77 37.25
CA ARG A 605 19.62 -8.74 37.40
C ARG A 605 19.21 -8.90 38.86
N GLY A 606 17.90 -8.91 39.12
CA GLY A 606 17.31 -9.08 40.46
C GLY A 606 17.03 -7.77 41.21
N GLY A 607 17.47 -6.63 40.67
CA GLY A 607 17.26 -5.30 41.25
C GLY A 607 18.08 -5.09 42.53
N SER A 608 18.66 -3.90 42.69
CA SER A 608 19.51 -3.54 43.85
C SER A 608 20.69 -4.51 44.10
N ALA A 609 21.81 -4.29 43.40
CA ALA A 609 23.09 -4.86 43.82
C ALA A 609 23.60 -4.16 45.11
N GLU A 610 24.40 -4.89 45.91
CA GLU A 610 25.01 -4.49 47.19
C GLU A 610 25.77 -3.14 47.19
N ASN A 611 25.96 -2.51 46.02
CA ASN A 611 26.67 -1.23 45.81
C ASN A 611 25.83 -0.10 45.15
N GLY A 612 24.48 -0.16 45.16
CA GLY A 612 23.64 1.04 45.05
C GLY A 612 23.40 1.65 43.65
N GLY A 613 22.95 0.84 42.67
CA GLY A 613 22.27 1.37 41.49
C GLY A 613 20.77 1.60 41.73
N ALA A 614 20.19 2.67 41.18
CA ALA A 614 18.75 2.74 40.99
C ALA A 614 18.32 1.64 39.99
N GLY A 615 17.15 1.03 40.15
CA GLY A 615 16.62 0.05 39.19
C GLY A 615 16.50 0.62 37.77
N GLY A 616 16.04 -0.21 36.83
CA GLY A 616 15.96 0.16 35.42
C GLY A 616 15.11 1.42 35.18
N ALA A 617 15.55 2.27 34.26
CA ALA A 617 15.05 3.60 33.95
C ALA A 617 13.56 3.65 33.58
N VAL A 618 12.98 2.52 33.17
CA VAL A 618 11.57 2.44 32.71
C VAL A 618 10.74 1.37 33.42
N GLY A 619 11.22 0.84 34.55
CA GLY A 619 10.41 0.00 35.47
C GLY A 619 10.85 -1.47 35.63
N GLY A 620 12.13 -1.78 35.44
CA GLY A 620 12.73 -3.10 35.61
C GLY A 620 13.94 -3.12 36.57
N ASP A 621 14.75 -4.18 36.54
CA ASP A 621 16.02 -4.28 37.25
C ASP A 621 17.22 -3.69 36.47
N GLY A 622 17.04 -3.46 35.17
CA GLY A 622 18.03 -2.85 34.28
C GLY A 622 18.91 -3.87 33.55
N SER A 623 18.60 -5.17 33.64
CA SER A 623 19.39 -6.25 33.02
C SER A 623 19.29 -6.28 31.49
N ASN A 624 18.23 -5.75 30.88
CA ASN A 624 18.10 -5.68 29.42
C ASN A 624 18.33 -4.27 28.85
N GLU A 625 18.66 -3.27 29.68
CA GLU A 625 18.80 -1.88 29.23
C GLU A 625 19.85 -1.66 28.15
N HIS A 626 20.88 -2.50 28.07
CA HIS A 626 21.89 -2.41 27.02
C HIS A 626 21.30 -2.71 25.63
N ASN A 627 20.11 -3.31 25.54
CA ASN A 627 19.34 -3.52 24.32
C ASN A 627 18.32 -2.42 24.01
N SER A 628 18.16 -1.42 24.88
CA SER A 628 17.38 -0.22 24.56
C SER A 628 18.06 0.58 23.45
N ARG A 629 17.27 1.18 22.56
CA ARG A 629 17.76 1.99 21.44
C ARG A 629 16.96 3.28 21.34
N SER A 630 17.58 4.30 20.78
CA SER A 630 16.88 5.49 20.31
C SER A 630 17.54 6.00 19.05
N CYS A 631 16.74 6.58 18.16
CA CYS A 631 17.23 7.25 16.97
C CYS A 631 16.46 8.54 16.73
N LYS A 632 17.12 9.48 16.05
CA LYS A 632 16.49 10.64 15.45
C LYS A 632 16.98 10.76 14.02
N VAL A 633 16.11 10.43 13.07
CA VAL A 633 16.41 10.39 11.63
C VAL A 633 15.65 11.50 10.92
N LYS A 634 16.14 11.92 9.74
CA LYS A 634 15.66 13.12 9.05
C LYS A 634 15.47 12.84 7.57
N PHE A 635 14.24 13.00 7.09
CA PHE A 635 13.85 12.84 5.69
C PHE A 635 13.60 14.20 5.02
N THR A 636 13.96 14.31 3.75
CA THR A 636 13.68 15.51 2.94
C THR A 636 12.48 15.24 2.05
N ILE A 637 11.45 16.07 2.19
CA ILE A 637 10.19 15.94 1.46
C ILE A 637 10.28 16.85 0.24
N GLN A 638 10.48 16.29 -0.95
CA GLN A 638 10.61 17.10 -2.16
C GLN A 638 9.29 17.79 -2.51
N ASN A 639 8.23 17.00 -2.58
CA ASN A 639 6.89 17.46 -2.94
C ASN A 639 5.94 17.23 -1.74
N HIS A 640 4.99 18.13 -1.56
CA HIS A 640 4.05 18.11 -0.47
C HIS A 640 3.19 16.83 -0.47
N GLY A 641 2.62 16.52 0.68
CA GLY A 641 1.84 15.30 0.87
C GLY A 641 1.39 15.04 2.29
N VAL A 642 0.78 13.88 2.51
CA VAL A 642 0.28 13.47 3.83
C VAL A 642 0.98 12.21 4.32
N CYS A 643 1.67 12.34 5.45
CA CYS A 643 2.27 11.20 6.15
C CYS A 643 1.22 10.49 6.99
N HIS A 644 1.01 9.22 6.69
CA HIS A 644 0.09 8.34 7.41
C HIS A 644 0.81 7.40 8.38
N GLY A 645 2.14 7.28 8.25
CA GLY A 645 2.97 6.41 9.06
C GLY A 645 4.34 6.15 8.47
N LEU A 646 5.05 5.20 9.07
CA LEU A 646 6.40 4.79 8.67
C LEU A 646 6.35 3.36 8.17
N ALA A 647 6.95 3.10 7.01
CA ALA A 647 7.30 1.76 6.57
C ALA A 647 8.65 1.37 7.19
N GLY A 648 8.70 0.20 7.83
CA GLY A 648 9.88 -0.36 8.43
C GLY A 648 10.34 -1.64 7.72
N TYR A 649 11.66 -1.79 7.64
CA TYR A 649 12.37 -2.87 6.97
C TYR A 649 13.55 -3.32 7.83
N PHE A 650 14.29 -4.32 7.34
CA PHE A 650 15.57 -4.69 7.92
C PHE A 650 16.60 -5.11 6.87
N GLU A 651 17.85 -5.08 7.32
CA GLU A 651 18.96 -5.80 6.67
C GLU A 651 19.67 -6.68 7.70
N SER A 652 20.26 -7.78 7.24
CA SER A 652 21.05 -8.66 8.09
C SER A 652 22.31 -9.12 7.38
N VAL A 653 23.44 -9.05 8.08
CA VAL A 653 24.67 -9.74 7.68
C VAL A 653 24.62 -11.11 8.33
N LEU A 654 24.35 -12.14 7.54
CA LEU A 654 24.38 -13.51 8.02
C LEU A 654 25.81 -13.91 8.39
N TYR A 655 26.75 -13.68 7.47
CA TYR A 655 28.17 -13.91 7.70
C TYR A 655 29.04 -13.08 6.74
N ALA A 656 30.03 -12.40 7.31
CA ALA A 656 31.13 -11.78 6.59
C ALA A 656 32.40 -12.62 6.82
N SER A 657 32.89 -13.24 5.75
CA SER A 657 34.10 -14.06 5.76
C SER A 657 35.37 -13.20 5.87
N GLU A 658 36.43 -13.78 6.43
CA GLU A 658 37.76 -13.16 6.43
C GLU A 658 38.30 -12.94 5.00
N SER A 659 37.77 -13.67 4.02
CA SER A 659 38.08 -13.50 2.59
C SER A 659 37.45 -12.25 1.95
N GLY A 660 36.55 -11.56 2.66
CA GLY A 660 35.80 -10.40 2.17
C GLY A 660 34.44 -10.73 1.55
N GLU A 661 34.09 -12.01 1.36
CA GLU A 661 32.76 -12.43 0.93
C GLU A 661 31.72 -12.15 2.03
N LYS A 662 30.59 -11.54 1.68
CA LYS A 662 29.47 -11.27 2.58
C LYS A 662 28.21 -11.95 2.10
N VAL A 663 27.48 -12.56 3.03
CA VAL A 663 26.14 -13.11 2.80
C VAL A 663 25.15 -12.27 3.58
N GLU A 664 24.23 -11.61 2.87
CA GLU A 664 23.32 -10.61 3.43
C GLU A 664 21.87 -10.91 3.03
N LEU A 665 20.93 -10.57 3.91
CA LEU A 665 19.49 -10.53 3.62
C LEU A 665 19.00 -9.08 3.75
N SER A 666 18.00 -8.71 2.95
CA SER A 666 17.37 -7.40 3.03
C SER A 666 15.89 -7.45 2.67
N THR A 667 15.07 -6.71 3.41
CA THR A 667 13.71 -6.35 3.01
C THR A 667 13.60 -4.88 2.60
N ASN A 668 14.71 -4.13 2.68
CA ASN A 668 14.75 -2.74 2.23
C ASN A 668 14.55 -2.71 0.70
N PRO A 669 13.52 -2.00 0.19
CA PRO A 669 13.18 -2.01 -1.25
C PRO A 669 14.31 -1.52 -2.15
N VAL A 670 15.26 -0.73 -1.62
CA VAL A 670 16.41 -0.20 -2.36
C VAL A 670 17.50 -1.25 -2.57
N THR A 671 17.70 -2.17 -1.62
CA THR A 671 18.83 -3.12 -1.61
C THR A 671 18.40 -4.57 -1.75
N MET A 672 17.11 -4.88 -1.60
CA MET A 672 16.57 -6.24 -1.64
C MET A 672 16.91 -6.96 -2.95
N GLU A 673 16.82 -6.28 -4.10
CA GLU A 673 17.18 -6.86 -5.40
C GLU A 673 18.66 -7.30 -5.44
N ALA A 674 19.56 -6.52 -4.83
CA ALA A 674 21.00 -6.84 -4.83
C ALA A 674 21.37 -7.88 -3.77
N LYS A 675 20.71 -7.89 -2.61
CA LYS A 675 21.11 -8.70 -1.44
C LYS A 675 20.34 -10.02 -1.34
N SER A 676 19.06 -10.02 -1.68
CA SER A 676 18.15 -11.17 -1.49
C SER A 676 16.96 -11.10 -2.46
N CYS A 677 17.25 -11.02 -3.76
CA CYS A 677 16.27 -11.06 -4.83
C CYS A 677 15.31 -12.25 -4.66
N ASP A 678 14.02 -12.03 -4.95
CA ASP A 678 12.94 -13.01 -4.86
C ASP A 678 12.66 -13.62 -3.47
N MET A 679 13.21 -13.06 -2.39
CA MET A 679 12.89 -13.47 -1.02
C MET A 679 11.44 -13.12 -0.66
N ILE A 680 10.73 -14.03 0.04
CA ILE A 680 9.29 -13.92 0.33
C ILE A 680 8.91 -14.04 1.81
N SER A 681 9.88 -14.31 2.68
CA SER A 681 9.64 -14.64 4.10
C SER A 681 9.07 -13.49 4.93
N TRP A 682 9.32 -12.23 4.55
CA TRP A 682 8.93 -11.07 5.35
C TRP A 682 8.23 -10.03 4.49
N PHE A 683 7.04 -9.63 4.94
CA PHE A 683 6.49 -8.36 4.52
C PHE A 683 7.04 -7.24 5.41
N PRO A 684 7.08 -5.99 4.92
CA PRO A 684 7.42 -4.82 5.72
C PRO A 684 6.54 -4.65 6.96
N ILE A 685 6.99 -3.81 7.90
CA ILE A 685 6.20 -3.38 9.06
C ILE A 685 5.67 -1.94 8.86
N PHE A 686 4.51 -1.62 9.40
CA PHE A 686 3.89 -0.30 9.36
C PHE A 686 3.73 0.26 10.76
N PHE A 687 4.30 1.43 11.03
CA PHE A 687 4.08 2.20 12.26
C PHE A 687 3.09 3.35 11.95
N PRO A 688 1.81 3.22 12.34
CA PRO A 688 0.80 4.20 11.96
C PRO A 688 0.93 5.52 12.74
N LEU A 689 0.38 6.59 12.17
CA LEU A 689 0.06 7.83 12.89
C LEU A 689 -1.46 7.91 13.10
N LYS A 690 -1.89 8.32 14.30
CA LYS A 690 -3.32 8.53 14.60
C LYS A 690 -3.88 9.70 13.81
N THR A 691 -3.10 10.78 13.76
CA THR A 691 -3.41 11.99 13.03
C THR A 691 -2.44 12.10 11.85
N PRO A 692 -2.91 12.00 10.60
CA PRO A 692 -2.06 12.20 9.43
C PRO A 692 -1.43 13.59 9.46
N ILE A 693 -0.19 13.70 8.98
CA ILE A 693 0.56 14.96 8.99
C ILE A 693 0.73 15.46 7.57
N HIS A 694 0.18 16.64 7.29
CA HIS A 694 0.47 17.37 6.05
C HIS A 694 1.91 17.90 6.06
N LEU A 695 2.63 17.63 4.98
CA LEU A 695 4.03 17.99 4.77
C LEU A 695 4.08 18.96 3.58
N PRO A 696 4.54 20.20 3.76
CA PRO A 696 4.78 21.13 2.66
C PRO A 696 5.96 20.70 1.77
N ASP A 697 6.07 21.33 0.59
CA ASP A 697 7.24 21.19 -0.27
C ASP A 697 8.53 21.57 0.45
N ASN A 698 9.59 20.83 0.16
CA ASN A 698 10.92 21.02 0.75
C ASN A 698 10.93 20.95 2.28
N ALA A 699 9.91 20.35 2.89
CA ALA A 699 9.87 20.15 4.33
C ALA A 699 10.93 19.14 4.79
N GLU A 700 11.28 19.25 6.05
CA GLU A 700 12.15 18.34 6.76
C GLU A 700 11.30 17.55 7.76
N LEU A 701 11.16 16.25 7.54
CA LEU A 701 10.47 15.36 8.47
C LEU A 701 11.49 14.70 9.39
N GLU A 702 11.37 14.91 10.70
CA GLU A 702 12.18 14.23 11.69
C GLU A 702 11.37 13.14 12.38
N VAL A 703 11.95 11.95 12.50
CA VAL A 703 11.37 10.84 13.26
C VAL A 703 12.23 10.58 14.47
N SER A 704 11.64 10.66 15.66
CA SER A 704 12.26 10.19 16.90
C SER A 704 11.61 8.87 17.29
N MET A 705 12.41 7.81 17.40
CA MET A 705 11.91 6.48 17.74
C MET A 705 12.78 5.85 18.83
N TRP A 706 12.15 5.07 19.70
CA TRP A 706 12.79 4.35 20.79
C TRP A 706 12.41 2.89 20.77
N ARG A 707 13.36 2.03 21.11
CA ARG A 707 13.15 0.65 21.55
C ARG A 707 13.40 0.61 23.05
N GLN A 708 12.41 0.20 23.82
CA GLN A 708 12.42 0.26 25.28
C GLN A 708 12.14 -1.13 25.89
N THR A 709 12.57 -1.34 27.12
CA THR A 709 12.41 -2.61 27.86
C THR A 709 12.23 -2.38 29.35
N ASP A 710 11.36 -3.16 30.01
CA ASP A 710 11.20 -3.18 31.47
C ASP A 710 11.66 -4.52 32.09
N ASP A 711 12.53 -5.23 31.37
CA ASP A 711 13.05 -6.57 31.67
C ASP A 711 11.99 -7.69 31.62
N ARG A 712 10.72 -7.36 31.36
CA ARG A 712 9.63 -8.33 31.11
C ARG A 712 9.11 -8.28 29.69
N LYS A 713 9.10 -7.09 29.08
CA LYS A 713 8.70 -6.88 27.69
C LYS A 713 9.56 -5.83 27.02
N VAL A 714 9.55 -5.88 25.69
CA VAL A 714 10.13 -4.86 24.81
C VAL A 714 9.03 -4.20 23.99
N TRP A 715 9.14 -2.90 23.75
CA TRP A 715 8.20 -2.14 22.92
C TRP A 715 8.90 -1.02 22.17
N TYR A 716 8.15 -0.40 21.25
CA TYR A 716 8.58 0.76 20.48
C TYR A 716 7.75 1.98 20.83
N GLU A 717 8.39 3.14 20.78
CA GLU A 717 7.73 4.45 20.87
C GLU A 717 8.19 5.31 19.71
N TRP A 718 7.29 6.09 19.09
CA TRP A 718 7.65 6.93 17.96
C TRP A 718 6.89 8.26 17.95
N VAL A 719 7.56 9.27 17.40
CA VAL A 719 7.06 10.62 17.18
C VAL A 719 7.58 11.13 15.84
N VAL A 720 6.73 11.83 15.10
CA VAL A 720 7.07 12.47 13.83
C VAL A 720 6.89 13.97 13.96
N GLU A 721 7.87 14.76 13.50
CA GLU A 721 7.86 16.23 13.50
C GLU A 721 8.15 16.75 12.09
N ALA A 722 7.35 17.70 11.60
CA ALA A 722 7.58 18.34 10.31
C ALA A 722 8.10 19.77 10.52
N PHE A 723 9.13 20.15 9.76
CA PHE A 723 9.76 21.46 9.82
C PHE A 723 9.89 22.08 8.43
N VAL A 724 9.83 23.40 8.39
CA VAL A 724 10.17 24.21 7.20
C VAL A 724 11.28 25.19 7.54
N ARG A 725 12.01 25.65 6.51
CA ARG A 725 13.04 26.68 6.66
C ARG A 725 12.53 28.01 6.11
N LEU A 726 12.20 28.94 7.01
CA LEU A 726 11.78 30.30 6.66
C LEU A 726 12.87 31.28 7.07
N ASN A 727 13.39 32.06 6.12
CA ASN A 727 14.47 33.04 6.35
C ASN A 727 15.70 32.44 7.06
N GLY A 728 16.08 31.21 6.68
CA GLY A 728 17.18 30.47 7.28
C GLY A 728 16.90 29.88 8.67
N ARG A 729 15.72 30.11 9.25
CA ARG A 729 15.31 29.54 10.54
C ARG A 729 14.44 28.31 10.34
N LYS A 730 14.80 27.23 11.03
CA LYS A 730 13.99 26.01 11.10
C LYS A 730 12.80 26.24 12.03
N GLN A 731 11.58 26.04 11.53
CA GLN A 731 10.34 26.19 12.28
C GLN A 731 9.53 24.90 12.19
N ARG A 732 9.00 24.42 13.31
CA ARG A 732 8.13 23.25 13.34
C ARG A 732 6.73 23.66 12.91
N VAL A 733 6.16 22.95 11.95
CA VAL A 733 4.81 23.20 11.40
C VAL A 733 3.80 22.16 11.83
N ALA A 734 4.24 20.92 12.10
CA ALA A 734 3.38 19.85 12.61
C ALA A 734 4.16 18.85 13.47
N MET A 735 3.44 18.09 14.29
CA MET A 735 3.99 17.04 15.15
C MET A 735 2.89 16.02 15.50
N SER A 736 3.23 14.73 15.53
CA SER A 736 2.33 13.68 16.02
C SER A 736 2.27 13.64 17.55
N GLU A 737 1.27 12.97 18.11
CA GLU A 737 1.40 12.48 19.48
C GLU A 737 2.52 11.44 19.63
N LEU A 738 2.90 11.13 20.88
CA LEU A 738 3.74 9.98 21.19
C LEU A 738 2.91 8.71 21.04
N HIS A 739 3.25 7.88 20.06
CA HIS A 739 2.75 6.51 19.97
C HIS A 739 3.62 5.58 20.79
N SER A 740 3.02 4.60 21.46
CA SER A 740 3.76 3.63 22.28
C SER A 740 3.11 2.27 22.24
N SER A 741 3.83 1.26 21.72
CA SER A 741 3.37 -0.13 21.73
C SER A 741 3.52 -0.82 23.08
N ARG A 742 3.85 -0.07 24.15
CA ARG A 742 4.06 -0.62 25.50
C ARG A 742 2.93 -1.50 26.01
N LYS A 743 1.67 -1.17 25.69
CA LYS A 743 0.51 -2.00 26.11
C LYS A 743 0.54 -3.39 25.48
N ASN A 744 1.08 -3.50 24.26
CA ASN A 744 1.17 -4.72 23.46
C ASN A 744 2.64 -5.16 23.26
N GLY A 745 3.54 -4.74 24.14
CA GLY A 745 4.97 -5.03 24.03
C GLY A 745 5.23 -6.53 24.02
N CYS A 746 6.22 -6.96 23.25
CA CYS A 746 6.58 -8.37 23.11
C CYS A 746 7.19 -8.90 24.41
N LEU A 747 6.67 -10.02 24.90
CA LEU A 747 7.03 -10.59 26.21
C LEU A 747 8.28 -11.48 26.10
N MET A 748 9.21 -11.30 27.05
CA MET A 748 10.42 -12.11 27.18
C MET A 748 10.17 -13.45 27.88
#